data_AF-A0A9W9YN44-F1
#
_entry.id   AF-A0A9W9YN44-F1
#
_cell.length_a   1.000
_cell.length_b   1.000
_cell.length_c   1.000
_cell.angle_alpha   90.00
_cell.angle_beta   90.00
_cell.angle_gamma   90.00
#
_symmetry.space_group_name_H-M   'P 1'
#
loop_
_entity.id
_entity.type
_entity.pdbx_description
1 polymer ?
#
loop_
_entity_poly.entity_id
_entity_poly.type
_entity_poly.pdbx_seq_one_letter_code
_entity_poly.pdbx_strand_id
1 'polypeptide(L)'
;MAAALAAAAAASPASVTSPLPEAGPTNIIKMFTTYTNILTEASMTEDKKLKAAQEISENFESIVQSSSYSAFLEHSIPRFIQYLKDGEPQFVAEVPAQQLRKLLLEILHRIPTNEHLRPHFQAILSLMFHLLEIENEENVLVCLRIIIELHKQFRPPLQSEIQHFLQFVKTIYKDLPTNVKQFFDVVPISATGFLPPESNATTTPTTTTPGILSIGAVSTTSPLNTGDVGDDNPKAVNSLKVLAELPIIVVLMYQLYKQNVHSVVADFIPLIMNTIILQPSLTARKSPTFNKEVYVDFVAAQIKTLSFLAYIIRIYQDMVNTYSQNMVGGMLGLLRYCPQEVAHLRKELLIAARHILATDLRNRFVPHIDQLFDEEVLIGKGWTTKESLRPLAYSTLADLVHHVRTHLPLPHLSLAVHMFSKNVHDDSLPVSIQTMSCKLLLNLVECIRQKSDEQGTGREILMRMLEVFVRKFQSIAKHHVPAIFSRCPQMSEVQAQQQSSQQSTSSSSMSSATTSTAADRSSVSSAAAPSASNTSSTSSAASTGDTQSSEKQEQETVKKPPAASSPVGPSPTTTFSVPDCRSMVKTLVCGVKTITWGAGSCKVIGNAGDINAPASAQANKTFLPWETHLFTRLLKYALQALDIYQVSVSPNTGQYYLRPPSSQQVRMKEEKEILEHFAGVFTMMNTSTFKEVFTASIKYLVERIHTNYALQIIPNSFLANPNTSATFATILVRFLLDRLDEMGSESGKISIPVVMFSSNSPGDLVKINPLTDVSFLF
;
A
#
# COMPACT_ATOMS: atom_id res chain seq x y z
N MET A 1 12.81 0.42 17.96
CA MET A 1 13.61 -0.11 19.07
C MET A 1 14.95 -0.72 18.65
N ALA A 2 15.39 -0.57 17.39
CA ALA A 2 16.72 -1.02 16.91
C ALA A 2 17.76 0.11 16.75
N ALA A 3 17.41 1.35 17.13
CA ALA A 3 18.28 2.53 16.99
C ALA A 3 18.77 3.11 18.33
N ALA A 4 18.25 2.64 19.47
CA ALA A 4 18.63 3.15 20.80
C ALA A 4 19.81 2.39 21.44
N LEU A 5 20.23 1.25 20.87
CA LEU A 5 21.37 0.46 21.34
C LEU A 5 22.71 0.87 20.71
N ALA A 6 22.73 1.78 19.73
CA ALA A 6 23.95 2.19 19.04
C ALA A 6 24.65 3.42 19.66
N ALA A 7 24.02 4.14 20.59
CA ALA A 7 24.51 5.44 21.07
C ALA A 7 25.19 5.42 22.45
N ALA A 8 25.23 4.27 23.15
CA ALA A 8 25.86 4.14 24.46
C ALA A 8 27.31 3.60 24.43
N ALA A 9 27.89 3.39 23.24
CA ALA A 9 29.23 2.83 23.07
C ALA A 9 30.36 3.88 22.95
N ALA A 10 30.10 5.16 23.24
CA ALA A 10 31.07 6.25 23.05
C ALA A 10 31.26 7.10 24.32
N ALA A 11 31.74 6.51 25.42
CA ALA A 11 32.38 7.26 26.50
C ALA A 11 33.22 6.36 27.45
N SER A 12 34.55 6.51 27.33
CA SER A 12 35.63 6.22 28.32
C SER A 12 36.06 4.77 28.62
N PRO A 13 37.30 4.55 29.12
CA PRO A 13 38.58 5.19 28.78
C PRO A 13 39.63 4.13 28.34
N ALA A 14 40.73 4.59 27.76
CA ALA A 14 41.86 3.75 27.35
C ALA A 14 42.46 2.96 28.53
N SER A 15 42.43 1.63 28.46
CA SER A 15 43.28 0.76 29.28
C SER A 15 43.92 -0.34 28.42
N VAL A 16 45.17 -0.06 28.03
CA VAL A 16 46.29 -0.98 27.78
C VAL A 16 45.92 -2.42 27.35
N THR A 17 45.84 -2.63 26.04
CA THR A 17 45.96 -3.96 25.41
C THR A 17 47.37 -4.51 25.57
N SER A 18 47.54 -5.60 26.29
CA SER A 18 48.66 -6.53 26.11
C SER A 18 48.29 -7.53 25.00
N PRO A 19 49.13 -7.73 23.96
CA PRO A 19 48.82 -8.70 22.91
C PRO A 19 48.99 -10.13 23.46
N LEU A 20 47.93 -10.94 23.34
CA LEU A 20 48.03 -12.39 23.52
C LEU A 20 48.94 -12.96 22.42
N PRO A 21 49.85 -13.90 22.76
CA PRO A 21 50.73 -14.52 21.77
C PRO A 21 49.94 -15.42 20.83
N GLU A 22 50.31 -15.45 19.55
CA GLU A 22 49.76 -16.34 18.52
C GLU A 22 49.81 -17.81 18.99
N ALA A 23 48.71 -18.29 19.56
CA ALA A 23 48.55 -19.69 19.92
C ALA A 23 47.90 -20.42 18.74
N GLY A 24 48.57 -21.44 18.21
CA GLY A 24 48.08 -22.22 17.08
C GLY A 24 46.66 -22.78 17.29
N PRO A 25 45.94 -23.14 16.22
CA PRO A 25 44.52 -23.54 16.25
C PRO A 25 44.22 -24.67 17.25
N THR A 26 45.19 -25.52 17.57
CA THR A 26 45.10 -26.62 18.54
C THR A 26 45.06 -26.18 20.02
N ASN A 27 45.68 -25.05 20.39
CA ASN A 27 45.65 -24.54 21.77
C ASN A 27 44.31 -23.85 22.08
N ILE A 28 43.75 -23.18 21.08
CA ILE A 28 42.45 -22.51 21.16
C ILE A 28 41.34 -23.55 21.45
N ILE A 29 41.36 -24.69 20.75
CA ILE A 29 40.40 -25.78 21.00
C ILE A 29 40.55 -26.36 22.40
N LYS A 30 41.77 -26.65 22.87
CA LYS A 30 41.98 -27.19 24.23
C LYS A 30 41.45 -26.24 25.30
N MET A 31 41.63 -24.94 25.11
CA MET A 31 41.10 -23.92 26.02
C MET A 31 39.56 -23.94 26.03
N PHE A 32 38.92 -23.93 24.86
CA PHE A 32 37.45 -23.97 24.78
C PHE A 32 36.84 -25.30 25.23
N THR A 33 37.47 -26.44 24.93
CA THR A 33 37.11 -27.75 25.47
C THR A 33 37.17 -27.76 27.01
N THR A 34 38.15 -27.06 27.59
CA THR A 34 38.27 -26.89 29.05
C THR A 34 37.11 -26.05 29.59
N TYR A 35 36.79 -24.92 28.95
CA TYR A 35 35.62 -24.11 29.33
C TYR A 35 34.31 -24.89 29.21
N THR A 36 34.12 -25.70 28.17
CA THR A 36 32.93 -26.52 28.03
C THR A 36 32.83 -27.64 29.07
N ASN A 37 33.96 -28.16 29.56
CA ASN A 37 33.98 -29.13 30.65
C ASN A 37 33.60 -28.50 32.00
N ILE A 38 34.02 -27.25 32.25
CA ILE A 38 33.67 -26.49 33.45
C ILE A 38 32.15 -26.30 33.57
N LEU A 39 31.42 -26.24 32.44
CA LEU A 39 29.95 -26.11 32.44
C LEU A 39 29.23 -27.34 33.02
N THR A 40 29.79 -28.53 32.85
CA THR A 40 29.21 -29.80 33.33
C THR A 40 29.67 -30.22 34.72
N GLU A 41 30.63 -29.51 35.32
CA GLU A 41 31.19 -29.90 36.61
C GLU A 41 30.31 -29.40 37.78
N ALA A 42 29.76 -30.34 38.54
CA ALA A 42 28.84 -30.04 39.66
C ALA A 42 29.50 -29.30 40.84
N SER A 43 30.84 -29.29 40.91
CA SER A 43 31.63 -28.66 41.98
C SER A 43 31.80 -27.14 41.81
N MET A 44 31.50 -26.60 40.63
CA MET A 44 31.76 -25.20 40.28
C MET A 44 30.55 -24.30 40.53
N THR A 45 30.81 -23.10 41.05
CA THR A 45 29.80 -22.05 41.25
C THR A 45 29.22 -21.55 39.92
N GLU A 46 27.93 -21.25 39.87
CA GLU A 46 27.24 -20.79 38.66
C GLU A 46 27.88 -19.54 38.03
N ASP A 47 28.46 -18.63 38.82
CA ASP A 47 29.21 -17.47 38.32
C ASP A 47 30.45 -17.84 37.48
N LYS A 48 31.13 -18.94 37.84
CA LYS A 48 32.30 -19.42 37.10
C LYS A 48 31.88 -20.09 35.79
N LYS A 49 30.76 -20.82 35.81
CA LYS A 49 30.15 -21.40 34.62
C LYS A 49 29.67 -20.30 33.66
N LEU A 50 29.07 -19.23 34.19
CA LEU A 50 28.66 -18.05 33.42
C LEU A 50 29.85 -17.38 32.73
N LYS A 51 30.95 -17.12 33.45
CA LYS A 51 32.17 -16.57 32.86
C LYS A 51 32.75 -17.47 31.76
N ALA A 52 32.78 -18.78 31.99
CA ALA A 52 33.24 -19.73 30.97
C ALA A 52 32.38 -19.69 29.70
N ALA A 53 31.04 -19.56 29.84
CA ALA A 53 30.15 -19.42 28.69
C ALA A 53 30.30 -18.06 27.98
N GLN A 54 30.55 -16.97 28.72
CA GLN A 54 30.83 -15.64 28.15
C GLN A 54 32.08 -15.65 27.27
N GLU A 55 33.17 -16.25 27.76
CA GLU A 55 34.42 -16.42 26.99
C GLU A 55 34.21 -17.22 25.69
N ILE A 56 33.35 -18.25 25.72
CA ILE A 56 32.96 -18.99 24.51
C ILE A 56 32.16 -18.09 23.55
N SER A 57 31.23 -17.28 24.06
CA SER A 57 30.37 -16.41 23.26
C SER A 57 31.12 -15.26 22.58
N GLU A 58 32.08 -14.63 23.29
CA GLU A 58 32.89 -13.52 22.77
C GLU A 58 33.83 -13.99 21.66
N ASN A 59 34.45 -15.16 21.83
CA ASN A 59 35.37 -15.72 20.85
C ASN A 59 34.68 -16.61 19.79
N PHE A 60 33.35 -16.67 19.79
CA PHE A 60 32.59 -17.62 18.97
C PHE A 60 32.88 -17.48 17.46
N GLU A 61 33.06 -16.25 16.96
CA GLU A 61 33.35 -16.02 15.54
C GLU A 61 34.71 -16.61 15.13
N SER A 62 35.71 -16.52 16.00
CA SER A 62 37.02 -17.14 15.79
C SER A 62 36.92 -18.67 15.78
N ILE A 63 36.06 -19.25 16.62
CA ILE A 63 35.82 -20.70 16.68
C ILE A 63 35.16 -21.19 15.38
N VAL A 64 34.18 -20.47 14.85
CA VAL A 64 33.47 -20.84 13.60
C VAL A 64 34.41 -20.80 12.39
N GLN A 65 35.37 -19.88 12.35
CA GLN A 65 36.36 -19.78 11.26
C GLN A 65 37.49 -20.81 11.37
N SER A 66 37.62 -21.50 12.51
CA SER A 66 38.66 -22.49 12.73
C SER A 66 38.43 -23.78 11.96
N SER A 67 39.51 -24.38 11.44
CA SER A 67 39.47 -25.67 10.74
C SER A 67 38.99 -26.85 11.60
N SER A 68 38.96 -26.68 12.92
CA SER A 68 38.54 -27.71 13.88
C SER A 68 37.16 -27.47 14.48
N TYR A 69 36.35 -26.62 13.86
CA TYR A 69 34.98 -26.31 14.27
C TYR A 69 34.12 -27.57 14.49
N SER A 70 34.23 -28.59 13.62
CA SER A 70 33.49 -29.85 13.76
C SER A 70 33.76 -30.57 15.09
N ALA A 71 35.02 -30.66 15.50
CA ALA A 71 35.41 -31.32 16.76
C ALA A 71 34.92 -30.52 17.99
N PHE A 72 34.89 -29.19 17.89
CA PHE A 72 34.32 -28.34 18.91
C PHE A 72 32.81 -28.59 19.09
N LEU A 73 32.05 -28.73 17.99
CA LEU A 73 30.62 -29.02 18.05
C LEU A 73 30.33 -30.39 18.66
N GLU A 74 31.08 -31.41 18.25
CA GLU A 74 30.96 -32.77 18.79
C GLU A 74 31.17 -32.80 20.31
N HIS A 75 32.13 -32.02 20.81
CA HIS A 75 32.38 -31.92 22.24
C HIS A 75 31.33 -31.05 22.95
N SER A 76 31.01 -29.88 22.41
CA SER A 76 30.28 -28.84 23.15
C SER A 76 28.77 -29.01 23.17
N ILE A 77 28.16 -29.43 22.06
CA ILE A 77 26.69 -29.58 21.98
C ILE A 77 26.15 -30.54 23.04
N PRO A 78 26.72 -31.75 23.25
CA PRO A 78 26.25 -32.66 24.30
C PRO A 78 26.31 -32.05 25.71
N ARG A 79 27.33 -31.25 26.02
CA ARG A 79 27.44 -30.58 27.34
C ARG A 79 26.41 -29.47 27.50
N PHE A 80 26.18 -28.68 26.46
CA PHE A 80 25.13 -27.66 26.48
C PHE A 80 23.77 -28.31 26.68
N ILE A 81 23.49 -29.41 25.96
CA ILE A 81 22.25 -30.17 26.11
C ILE A 81 22.11 -30.73 27.52
N GLN A 82 23.17 -31.32 28.08
CA GLN A 82 23.15 -31.88 29.42
C GLN A 82 22.84 -30.82 30.48
N TYR A 83 23.53 -29.68 30.45
CA TYR A 83 23.29 -28.60 31.41
C TYR A 83 21.86 -28.04 31.31
N LEU A 84 21.36 -27.85 30.07
CA LEU A 84 20.00 -27.37 29.84
C LEU A 84 18.94 -28.39 30.24
N LYS A 85 19.20 -29.69 30.12
CA LYS A 85 18.24 -30.74 30.50
C LYS A 85 18.21 -31.00 32.01
N ASP A 86 19.37 -30.99 32.66
CA ASP A 86 19.49 -31.37 34.07
C ASP A 86 19.28 -30.17 35.02
N GLY A 87 19.40 -28.93 34.53
CA GLY A 87 19.22 -27.73 35.34
C GLY A 87 17.75 -27.32 35.53
N GLU A 88 17.39 -26.92 36.75
CA GLU A 88 16.06 -26.41 37.10
C GLU A 88 15.79 -25.02 36.46
N PRO A 89 14.56 -24.75 35.98
CA PRO A 89 14.19 -23.46 35.42
C PRO A 89 14.22 -22.36 36.49
N GLN A 90 14.75 -21.19 36.13
CA GLN A 90 14.86 -20.03 37.01
C GLN A 90 14.02 -18.88 36.47
N PHE A 91 13.18 -18.30 37.33
CA PHE A 91 12.22 -17.25 36.96
C PHE A 91 12.68 -15.84 37.34
N VAL A 92 13.75 -15.72 38.12
CA VAL A 92 14.34 -14.43 38.50
C VAL A 92 15.49 -14.08 37.55
N ALA A 93 15.39 -12.95 36.86
CA ALA A 93 16.35 -12.53 35.82
C ALA A 93 17.78 -12.27 36.34
N GLU A 94 17.92 -11.84 37.59
CA GLU A 94 19.21 -11.49 38.20
C GLU A 94 20.07 -12.70 38.58
N VAL A 95 19.51 -13.91 38.54
CA VAL A 95 20.23 -15.12 38.96
C VAL A 95 21.25 -15.53 37.88
N PRO A 96 22.54 -15.73 38.23
CA PRO A 96 23.59 -16.11 37.28
C PRO A 96 23.27 -17.40 36.51
N ALA A 97 22.54 -18.34 37.12
CA ALA A 97 22.08 -19.55 36.47
C ALA A 97 21.10 -19.27 35.31
N GLN A 98 20.20 -18.30 35.46
CA GLN A 98 19.28 -17.89 34.39
C GLN A 98 20.02 -17.22 33.24
N GLN A 99 20.97 -16.32 33.56
CA GLN A 99 21.81 -15.68 32.56
C GLN A 99 22.64 -16.71 31.78
N LEU A 100 23.15 -17.75 32.46
CA LEU A 100 23.88 -18.84 31.84
C LEU A 100 22.98 -19.67 30.91
N ARG A 101 21.77 -20.05 31.35
CA ARG A 101 20.80 -20.78 30.50
C ARG A 101 20.47 -20.01 29.23
N LYS A 102 20.14 -18.72 29.36
CA LYS A 102 19.87 -17.84 28.22
C LYS A 102 21.06 -17.75 27.27
N LEU A 103 22.26 -17.52 27.80
CA LEU A 103 23.48 -17.41 27.01
C LEU A 103 23.79 -18.71 26.24
N LEU A 104 23.59 -19.89 26.85
CA LEU A 104 23.76 -21.17 26.16
C LEU A 104 22.77 -21.34 25.01
N LEU A 105 21.51 -20.93 25.18
CA LEU A 105 20.51 -20.94 24.11
C LEU A 105 20.88 -19.95 22.99
N GLU A 106 21.38 -18.76 23.33
CA GLU A 106 21.85 -17.78 22.35
C GLU A 106 23.07 -18.28 21.57
N ILE A 107 24.02 -18.94 22.24
CA ILE A 107 25.15 -19.61 21.58
C ILE A 107 24.62 -20.67 20.62
N LEU A 108 23.69 -21.54 21.05
CA LEU A 108 23.08 -22.55 20.18
C LEU A 108 22.38 -21.94 18.96
N HIS A 109 21.72 -20.78 19.11
CA HIS A 109 21.10 -20.05 18.01
C HIS A 109 22.13 -19.41 17.05
N ARG A 110 23.31 -19.01 17.54
CA ARG A 110 24.39 -18.44 16.70
C ARG A 110 25.15 -19.48 15.88
N ILE A 111 25.03 -20.78 16.19
CA ILE A 111 25.70 -21.86 15.45
C ILE A 111 25.21 -21.87 14.00
N PRO A 112 26.10 -21.69 12.99
CA PRO A 112 25.70 -21.78 11.58
C PRO A 112 25.20 -23.17 11.22
N THR A 113 24.09 -23.22 10.47
CA THR A 113 23.45 -24.45 9.98
C THR A 113 24.22 -25.04 8.79
N ASN A 114 25.39 -25.60 9.08
CA ASN A 114 26.28 -26.26 8.11
C ASN A 114 26.17 -27.79 8.22
N GLU A 115 26.82 -28.52 7.30
CA GLU A 115 26.89 -30.00 7.35
C GLU A 115 27.45 -30.54 8.67
N HIS A 116 28.36 -29.80 9.33
CA HIS A 116 28.89 -30.17 10.65
C HIS A 116 27.85 -30.20 11.78
N LEU A 117 26.74 -29.45 11.65
CA LEU A 117 25.66 -29.45 12.64
C LEU A 117 24.64 -30.57 12.39
N ARG A 118 24.61 -31.14 11.18
CA ARG A 118 23.66 -32.17 10.76
C ARG A 118 23.61 -33.42 11.66
N PRO A 119 24.70 -33.88 12.30
CA PRO A 119 24.63 -34.99 13.25
C PRO A 119 23.89 -34.65 14.56
N HIS A 120 23.87 -33.38 14.95
CA HIS A 120 23.44 -32.95 16.28
C HIS A 120 22.07 -32.28 16.32
N PHE A 121 21.53 -31.83 15.17
CA PHE A 121 20.31 -31.01 15.16
C PHE A 121 19.08 -31.71 15.76
N GLN A 122 18.96 -33.05 15.63
CA GLN A 122 17.83 -33.80 16.22
C GLN A 122 17.84 -33.74 17.75
N ALA A 123 19.02 -33.86 18.36
CA ALA A 123 19.17 -33.76 19.81
C ALA A 123 18.85 -32.34 20.31
N ILE A 124 19.27 -31.32 19.55
CA ILE A 124 18.93 -29.92 19.85
C ILE A 124 17.42 -29.70 19.74
N LEU A 125 16.77 -30.17 18.67
CA LEU A 125 15.33 -30.03 18.49
C LEU A 125 14.51 -30.70 19.61
N SER A 126 14.87 -31.93 19.98
CA SER A 126 14.20 -32.66 21.06
C SER A 126 14.30 -31.90 22.40
N LEU A 127 15.48 -31.35 22.69
CA LEU A 127 15.66 -30.48 23.85
C LEU A 127 14.80 -29.21 23.75
N MET A 128 14.80 -28.52 22.61
CA MET A 128 14.02 -27.29 22.45
C MET A 128 12.53 -27.54 22.71
N PHE A 129 11.95 -28.62 22.20
CA PHE A 129 10.55 -28.98 22.45
C PHE A 129 10.26 -29.28 23.93
N HIS A 130 11.19 -29.91 24.64
CA HIS A 130 11.05 -30.14 26.08
C HIS A 130 11.09 -28.83 26.89
N LEU A 131 12.00 -27.92 26.53
CA LEU A 131 12.17 -26.64 27.22
C LEU A 131 10.95 -25.71 27.11
N LEU A 132 10.12 -25.85 26.06
CA LEU A 132 8.93 -25.00 25.86
C LEU A 132 7.92 -25.02 27.02
N GLU A 133 7.83 -26.12 27.76
CA GLU A 133 6.83 -26.30 28.82
C GLU A 133 7.33 -25.87 30.20
N ILE A 134 8.65 -25.80 30.37
CA ILE A 134 9.31 -25.71 31.67
C ILE A 134 9.96 -24.33 31.87
N GLU A 135 10.46 -23.73 30.79
CA GLU A 135 11.25 -22.50 30.82
C GLU A 135 10.44 -21.21 30.96
N ASN A 136 11.18 -20.13 31.21
CA ASN A 136 10.66 -18.77 31.27
C ASN A 136 10.44 -18.15 29.88
N GLU A 137 9.78 -16.99 29.86
CA GLU A 137 9.47 -16.25 28.62
C GLU A 137 10.71 -16.01 27.73
N GLU A 138 11.80 -15.48 28.28
CA GLU A 138 12.98 -15.11 27.50
C GLU A 138 13.68 -16.31 26.85
N ASN A 139 13.84 -17.40 27.61
CA ASN A 139 14.48 -18.62 27.11
C ASN A 139 13.62 -19.27 26.02
N VAL A 140 12.29 -19.33 26.22
CA VAL A 140 11.38 -19.92 25.23
C VAL A 140 11.39 -19.14 23.92
N LEU A 141 11.46 -17.81 23.94
CA LEU A 141 11.54 -17.02 22.71
C LEU A 141 12.79 -17.38 21.86
N VAL A 142 13.91 -17.69 22.52
CA VAL A 142 15.11 -18.19 21.81
C VAL A 142 14.90 -19.63 21.32
N CYS A 143 14.33 -20.51 22.14
CA CYS A 143 13.98 -21.88 21.73
C CYS A 143 13.10 -21.90 20.48
N LEU A 144 12.07 -21.05 20.42
CA LEU A 144 11.19 -20.92 19.25
C LEU A 144 11.95 -20.50 17.98
N ARG A 145 12.92 -19.58 18.09
CA ARG A 145 13.77 -19.18 16.95
C ARG A 145 14.66 -20.32 16.46
N ILE A 146 15.27 -21.07 17.38
CA ILE A 146 16.06 -22.26 17.06
C ILE A 146 15.20 -23.29 16.34
N ILE A 147 13.99 -23.57 16.85
CA ILE A 147 13.04 -24.50 16.22
C ILE A 147 12.74 -24.06 14.78
N ILE A 148 12.45 -22.77 14.54
CA ILE A 148 12.16 -22.23 13.21
C ILE A 148 13.34 -22.45 12.25
N GLU A 149 14.55 -22.06 12.65
CA GLU A 149 15.73 -22.11 11.78
C GLU A 149 16.10 -23.56 11.44
N LEU A 150 16.15 -24.46 12.45
CA LEU A 150 16.48 -25.87 12.23
C LEU A 150 15.46 -26.59 11.34
N HIS A 151 14.16 -26.34 11.52
CA HIS A 151 13.13 -26.94 10.66
C HIS A 151 13.17 -26.40 9.23
N LYS A 152 13.50 -25.11 9.05
CA LYS A 152 13.61 -24.48 7.73
C LYS A 152 14.79 -25.02 6.92
N GLN A 153 15.95 -25.23 7.57
CA GLN A 153 17.18 -25.68 6.91
C GLN A 153 17.23 -27.18 6.71
N PHE A 154 16.97 -27.98 7.76
CA PHE A 154 17.16 -29.42 7.71
C PHE A 154 15.92 -30.21 7.28
N ARG A 155 14.71 -29.62 7.35
CA ARG A 155 13.42 -30.26 7.01
C ARG A 155 13.29 -31.70 7.56
N PRO A 156 13.33 -31.89 8.88
CA PRO A 156 13.26 -33.21 9.47
C PRO A 156 11.97 -33.96 9.11
N PRO A 157 11.98 -35.30 9.08
CA PRO A 157 10.75 -36.08 8.95
C PRO A 157 9.81 -35.82 10.14
N LEU A 158 8.52 -36.11 9.96
CA LEU A 158 7.53 -35.93 11.02
C LEU A 158 7.85 -36.84 12.22
N GLN A 159 8.05 -36.24 13.39
CA GLN A 159 8.26 -36.92 14.67
C GLN A 159 7.07 -36.70 15.60
N SER A 160 6.91 -37.56 16.61
CA SER A 160 5.85 -37.44 17.63
C SER A 160 5.93 -36.13 18.42
N GLU A 161 7.13 -35.58 18.59
CA GLU A 161 7.38 -34.30 19.25
C GLU A 161 6.63 -33.13 18.58
N ILE A 162 6.47 -33.16 17.26
CA ILE A 162 5.76 -32.14 16.50
C ILE A 162 4.25 -32.21 16.79
N GLN A 163 3.70 -33.41 16.92
CA GLN A 163 2.29 -33.58 17.31
C GLN A 163 2.07 -33.11 18.75
N HIS A 164 3.00 -33.43 19.66
CA HIS A 164 2.98 -32.95 21.03
C HIS A 164 3.01 -31.42 21.10
N PHE A 165 3.92 -30.78 20.35
CA PHE A 165 3.98 -29.34 20.23
C PHE A 165 2.67 -28.72 19.74
N LEU A 166 2.06 -29.26 18.68
CA LEU A 166 0.77 -28.75 18.21
C LEU A 166 -0.32 -28.87 19.27
N GLN A 167 -0.33 -29.98 20.03
CA GLN A 167 -1.26 -30.15 21.14
C GLN A 167 -0.99 -29.17 22.29
N PHE A 168 0.28 -28.91 22.60
CA PHE A 168 0.70 -27.88 23.56
C PHE A 168 0.20 -26.49 23.15
N VAL A 169 0.41 -26.08 21.90
CA VAL A 169 -0.09 -24.80 21.38
C VAL A 169 -1.63 -24.74 21.45
N LYS A 170 -2.32 -25.84 21.15
CA LYS A 170 -3.78 -25.93 21.26
C LYS A 170 -4.27 -25.70 22.70
N THR A 171 -3.56 -26.24 23.68
CA THR A 171 -3.85 -26.03 25.11
C THR A 171 -3.65 -24.56 25.50
N ILE A 172 -2.55 -23.91 25.07
CA ILE A 172 -2.32 -22.48 25.33
C ILE A 172 -3.49 -21.64 24.81
N TYR A 173 -3.94 -21.85 23.57
CA TYR A 173 -5.07 -21.10 23.01
C TYR A 173 -6.40 -21.40 23.71
N LYS A 174 -6.59 -22.61 24.23
CA LYS A 174 -7.80 -23.00 24.97
C LYS A 174 -7.86 -22.33 26.34
N ASP A 175 -6.73 -22.23 27.02
CA ASP A 175 -6.64 -21.67 28.37
C ASP A 175 -6.44 -20.14 28.36
N LEU A 176 -6.13 -19.56 27.19
CA LEU A 176 -5.96 -18.13 26.99
C LEU A 176 -7.07 -17.26 27.59
N PRO A 177 -8.38 -17.53 27.39
CA PRO A 177 -9.44 -16.70 27.97
C PRO A 177 -9.39 -16.65 29.50
N THR A 178 -8.90 -17.71 30.15
CA THR A 178 -8.74 -17.78 31.61
C THR A 178 -7.48 -17.03 32.05
N ASN A 179 -6.38 -17.16 31.32
CA ASN A 179 -5.12 -16.49 31.63
C ASN A 179 -5.25 -14.97 31.45
N VAL A 180 -5.91 -14.50 30.38
CA VAL A 180 -6.11 -13.06 30.15
C VAL A 180 -7.02 -12.44 31.22
N LYS A 181 -7.96 -13.21 31.80
CA LYS A 181 -8.78 -12.76 32.94
C LYS A 181 -7.96 -12.42 34.20
N GLN A 182 -6.76 -12.98 34.34
CA GLN A 182 -5.85 -12.65 35.43
C GLN A 182 -5.22 -11.25 35.24
N PHE A 183 -5.10 -10.79 34.00
CA PHE A 183 -4.51 -9.50 33.64
C PHE A 183 -5.57 -8.40 33.43
N PHE A 184 -6.71 -8.74 32.84
CA PHE A 184 -7.79 -7.80 32.48
C PHE A 184 -9.18 -8.42 32.71
N ASP A 185 -10.18 -7.61 32.99
CA ASP A 185 -11.58 -8.05 32.84
C ASP A 185 -11.96 -8.04 31.34
N VAL A 186 -12.19 -9.23 30.76
CA VAL A 186 -12.33 -9.43 29.30
C VAL A 186 -13.77 -9.73 28.89
N VAL A 187 -14.24 -9.06 27.85
CA VAL A 187 -15.58 -9.22 27.27
C VAL A 187 -15.47 -9.53 25.77
N PRO A 188 -16.31 -10.43 25.21
CA PRO A 188 -16.34 -10.67 23.78
C PRO A 188 -16.88 -9.46 23.01
N ILE A 189 -16.23 -9.09 21.91
CA ILE A 189 -16.72 -8.09 20.96
C ILE A 189 -17.95 -8.64 20.24
N SER A 190 -18.93 -7.78 20.00
CA SER A 190 -20.10 -8.10 19.18
C SER A 190 -19.74 -8.29 17.69
N ALA A 191 -20.64 -8.91 16.91
CA ALA A 191 -20.44 -9.08 15.47
C ALA A 191 -20.23 -7.75 14.70
N THR A 192 -20.65 -6.62 15.27
CA THR A 192 -20.50 -5.29 14.69
C THR A 192 -19.17 -4.61 15.02
N GLY A 193 -18.28 -5.25 15.80
CA GLY A 193 -16.99 -4.66 16.19
C GLY A 193 -17.07 -3.67 17.36
N PHE A 194 -18.22 -3.56 18.02
CA PHE A 194 -18.42 -2.76 19.22
C PHE A 194 -18.36 -3.62 20.48
N LEU A 195 -17.89 -3.02 21.57
CA LEU A 195 -18.03 -3.62 22.89
C LEU A 195 -19.51 -3.54 23.30
N PRO A 196 -20.04 -4.54 24.04
CA PRO A 196 -21.42 -4.49 24.53
C PRO A 196 -21.67 -3.21 25.35
N PRO A 197 -22.83 -2.55 25.21
CA PRO A 197 -23.18 -1.42 26.05
C PRO A 197 -23.25 -1.85 27.53
N GLU A 198 -22.82 -0.97 28.43
CA GLU A 198 -22.89 -1.22 29.87
C GLU A 198 -24.36 -1.43 30.28
N SER A 199 -24.72 -2.67 30.60
CA SER A 199 -25.94 -2.93 31.35
C SER A 199 -25.73 -2.36 32.74
N ASN A 200 -26.36 -1.22 33.04
CA ASN A 200 -26.45 -0.69 34.39
C ASN A 200 -26.82 -1.83 35.36
N ALA A 201 -25.94 -2.08 36.32
CA ALA A 201 -26.25 -2.94 37.45
C ALA A 201 -27.49 -2.37 38.15
N THR A 202 -28.62 -3.07 38.06
CA THR A 202 -29.66 -3.02 39.08
C THR A 202 -29.99 -4.46 39.44
N THR A 203 -29.72 -4.76 40.69
CA THR A 203 -30.04 -5.99 41.40
C THR A 203 -31.49 -6.44 41.18
N THR A 204 -31.69 -7.73 40.99
CA THR A 204 -32.85 -8.43 41.56
C THR A 204 -32.35 -9.57 42.44
N PRO A 205 -32.68 -9.56 43.74
CA PRO A 205 -32.26 -10.54 44.72
C PRO A 205 -33.25 -11.71 44.79
N THR A 206 -32.76 -12.92 45.04
CA THR A 206 -33.52 -13.98 45.71
C THR A 206 -32.59 -14.71 46.69
N THR A 207 -32.69 -14.27 47.96
CA THR A 207 -32.85 -15.09 49.19
C THR A 207 -32.18 -16.48 49.19
N THR A 208 -31.23 -16.80 50.07
CA THR A 208 -31.45 -16.93 51.52
C THR A 208 -30.16 -16.83 52.37
N THR A 209 -30.23 -15.93 53.36
CA THR A 209 -29.79 -15.95 54.78
C THR A 209 -28.37 -16.38 55.21
N PRO A 210 -27.66 -15.53 56.00
CA PRO A 210 -26.29 -15.75 56.49
C PRO A 210 -26.21 -16.25 57.96
N GLY A 211 -25.15 -16.99 58.32
CA GLY A 211 -24.82 -17.26 59.73
C GLY A 211 -23.64 -18.21 60.02
N ILE A 212 -22.60 -17.63 60.64
CA ILE A 212 -21.69 -18.19 61.67
C ILE A 212 -20.41 -18.95 61.23
N LEU A 213 -19.28 -18.27 61.49
CA LEU A 213 -17.95 -18.70 61.96
C LEU A 213 -17.60 -20.21 61.97
N SER A 214 -16.49 -20.59 61.31
CA SER A 214 -15.43 -21.36 61.98
C SER A 214 -14.08 -21.24 61.27
N ILE A 215 -13.07 -20.99 62.11
CA ILE A 215 -11.63 -21.04 61.88
C ILE A 215 -11.20 -22.47 61.50
N GLY A 216 -10.25 -22.61 60.59
CA GLY A 216 -9.62 -23.89 60.26
C GLY A 216 -8.69 -23.81 59.05
N ALA A 217 -7.43 -23.50 59.30
CA ALA A 217 -6.35 -23.44 58.33
C ALA A 217 -6.11 -24.76 57.59
N VAL A 218 -5.88 -24.70 56.27
CA VAL A 218 -4.79 -25.43 55.58
C VAL A 218 -4.33 -24.58 54.39
N SER A 219 -3.05 -24.25 54.43
CA SER A 219 -2.30 -23.50 53.44
C SER A 219 -2.15 -24.24 52.11
N THR A 220 -2.43 -23.58 50.99
CA THR A 220 -1.58 -23.62 49.80
C THR A 220 -1.62 -22.25 49.14
N THR A 221 -0.44 -21.68 48.99
CA THR A 221 -0.12 -20.29 48.69
C THR A 221 -0.54 -19.87 47.28
N SER A 222 -1.36 -18.83 47.21
CA SER A 222 -1.47 -17.96 46.03
C SER A 222 -0.35 -16.90 46.08
N PRO A 223 0.34 -16.59 44.97
CA PRO A 223 0.79 -15.24 44.68
C PRO A 223 -0.09 -14.73 43.51
N LEU A 224 -0.66 -13.54 43.56
CA LEU A 224 0.08 -12.30 43.42
C LEU A 224 -0.90 -11.15 43.75
N ASN A 225 -0.61 -10.36 44.78
CA ASN A 225 -1.07 -8.97 44.78
C ASN A 225 -0.15 -8.09 45.63
N THR A 226 0.28 -7.00 44.97
CA THR A 226 0.79 -5.73 45.50
C THR A 226 2.08 -5.75 46.32
N GLY A 227 3.14 -5.14 45.76
CA GLY A 227 4.06 -4.34 46.58
C GLY A 227 5.54 -4.39 46.25
N ASP A 228 6.03 -5.35 45.47
CA ASP A 228 7.46 -5.48 45.21
C ASP A 228 7.72 -5.66 43.71
N VAL A 229 8.48 -4.72 43.14
CA VAL A 229 9.03 -4.82 41.78
C VAL A 229 10.23 -5.75 41.87
N GLY A 230 9.95 -7.03 42.05
CA GLY A 230 10.86 -8.12 41.73
C GLY A 230 10.52 -8.61 40.32
N ASP A 231 11.50 -8.56 39.43
CA ASP A 231 11.45 -8.90 38.01
C ASP A 231 11.26 -10.43 37.81
N ASP A 232 10.11 -10.95 38.22
CA ASP A 232 9.78 -12.38 38.14
C ASP A 232 9.21 -12.67 36.74
N ASN A 233 10.04 -13.26 35.87
CA ASN A 233 9.67 -13.59 34.50
C ASN A 233 8.51 -14.59 34.49
N PRO A 234 7.40 -14.32 33.78
CA PRO A 234 6.29 -15.25 33.73
C PRO A 234 6.70 -16.56 33.05
N LYS A 235 6.08 -17.66 33.49
CA LYS A 235 6.15 -18.95 32.80
C LYS A 235 5.71 -18.80 31.35
N ALA A 236 6.39 -19.48 30.42
CA ALA A 236 6.15 -19.35 28.99
C ALA A 236 4.68 -19.59 28.58
N VAL A 237 3.98 -20.52 29.26
CA VAL A 237 2.56 -20.85 29.02
C VAL A 237 1.62 -19.65 29.23
N ASN A 238 2.02 -18.70 30.08
CA ASN A 238 1.23 -17.51 30.41
C ASN A 238 1.71 -16.25 29.67
N SER A 239 2.80 -16.35 28.90
CA SER A 239 3.38 -15.20 28.20
C SER A 239 2.65 -14.88 26.89
N LEU A 240 2.20 -13.64 26.78
CA LEU A 240 1.58 -13.11 25.57
C LEU A 240 2.60 -12.92 24.43
N LYS A 241 3.88 -12.69 24.75
CA LYS A 241 4.95 -12.58 23.74
C LYS A 241 5.24 -13.92 23.10
N VAL A 242 5.29 -14.99 23.89
CA VAL A 242 5.40 -16.37 23.38
C VAL A 242 4.22 -16.68 22.46
N LEU A 243 3.00 -16.37 22.90
CA LEU A 243 1.78 -16.57 22.11
C LEU A 243 1.83 -15.88 20.73
N ALA A 244 2.45 -14.70 20.64
CA ALA A 244 2.58 -13.96 19.38
C ALA A 244 3.48 -14.66 18.34
N GLU A 245 4.44 -15.49 18.77
CA GLU A 245 5.38 -16.21 17.90
C GLU A 245 4.88 -17.60 17.47
N LEU A 246 4.01 -18.23 18.27
CA LEU A 246 3.47 -19.58 17.99
C LEU A 246 2.81 -19.73 16.60
N PRO A 247 2.01 -18.77 16.08
CA PRO A 247 1.35 -18.94 14.79
C PRO A 247 2.32 -19.13 13.61
N ILE A 248 3.48 -18.48 13.65
CA ILE A 248 4.51 -18.59 12.60
C ILE A 248 5.02 -20.02 12.52
N ILE A 249 5.20 -20.66 13.67
CA ILE A 249 5.70 -22.04 13.77
C ILE A 249 4.62 -23.03 13.30
N VAL A 250 3.36 -22.82 13.69
CA VAL A 250 2.25 -23.65 13.19
C VAL A 250 2.15 -23.57 11.66
N VAL A 251 2.33 -22.38 11.07
CA VAL A 251 2.41 -22.22 9.61
C VAL A 251 3.58 -22.98 9.03
N LEU A 252 4.77 -22.91 9.64
CA LEU A 252 5.95 -23.65 9.19
C LEU A 252 5.71 -25.16 9.23
N MET A 253 5.15 -25.69 10.33
CA MET A 253 4.80 -27.11 10.45
C MET A 253 3.79 -27.53 9.38
N TYR A 254 2.79 -26.69 9.11
CA TYR A 254 1.82 -26.95 8.04
C TYR A 254 2.49 -26.96 6.65
N GLN A 255 3.40 -26.03 6.37
CA GLN A 255 4.13 -25.96 5.09
C GLN A 255 5.00 -27.20 4.85
N LEU A 256 5.64 -27.73 5.90
CA LEU A 256 6.52 -28.89 5.82
C LEU A 256 5.75 -30.22 5.75
N TYR A 257 4.70 -30.40 6.57
CA TYR A 257 4.06 -31.72 6.75
C TYR A 257 2.64 -31.84 6.17
N LYS A 258 2.05 -30.73 5.70
CA LYS A 258 0.76 -30.64 4.99
C LYS A 258 -0.31 -31.64 5.47
N GLN A 259 -0.50 -32.74 4.73
CA GLN A 259 -1.58 -33.72 4.95
C GLN A 259 -1.62 -34.29 6.37
N ASN A 260 -0.46 -34.52 7.00
CA ASN A 260 -0.38 -35.10 8.33
C ASN A 260 -0.83 -34.14 9.45
N VAL A 261 -0.76 -32.84 9.19
CA VAL A 261 -1.05 -31.77 10.16
C VAL A 261 -2.39 -31.07 9.82
N HIS A 262 -2.97 -31.36 8.66
CA HIS A 262 -4.16 -30.68 8.15
C HIS A 262 -5.37 -30.79 9.08
N SER A 263 -5.63 -31.98 9.65
CA SER A 263 -6.72 -32.18 10.60
C SER A 263 -6.50 -31.40 11.90
N VAL A 264 -5.28 -31.45 12.43
CA VAL A 264 -4.93 -30.77 13.69
C VAL A 264 -5.03 -29.25 13.55
N VAL A 265 -4.60 -28.69 12.41
CA VAL A 265 -4.69 -27.24 12.13
C VAL A 265 -6.14 -26.76 12.03
N ALA A 266 -7.06 -27.60 11.54
CA ALA A 266 -8.48 -27.26 11.47
C ALA A 266 -9.06 -26.97 12.86
N ASP A 267 -8.65 -27.72 13.89
CA ASP A 267 -9.11 -27.55 15.27
C ASP A 267 -8.68 -26.20 15.90
N PHE A 268 -7.69 -25.50 15.34
CA PHE A 268 -7.30 -24.18 15.83
C PHE A 268 -8.28 -23.09 15.40
N ILE A 269 -9.04 -23.27 14.31
CA ILE A 269 -9.89 -22.20 13.76
C ILE A 269 -10.89 -21.68 14.79
N PRO A 270 -11.67 -22.51 15.52
CA PRO A 270 -12.57 -22.01 16.56
C PRO A 270 -11.85 -21.27 17.69
N LEU A 271 -10.64 -21.74 18.08
CA LEU A 271 -9.84 -21.13 19.13
C LEU A 271 -9.30 -19.75 18.73
N ILE A 272 -8.85 -19.63 17.47
CA ILE A 272 -8.42 -18.36 16.87
C ILE A 272 -9.60 -17.39 16.87
N MET A 273 -10.78 -17.83 16.43
CA MET A 273 -11.98 -16.98 16.39
C MET A 273 -12.36 -16.47 17.78
N ASN A 274 -12.32 -17.33 18.79
CA ASN A 274 -12.54 -16.92 20.18
C ASN A 274 -11.47 -15.92 20.66
N THR A 275 -10.21 -16.12 20.28
CA THR A 275 -9.10 -15.23 20.68
C THR A 275 -9.24 -13.83 20.08
N ILE A 276 -9.63 -13.71 18.82
CA ILE A 276 -9.74 -12.42 18.11
C ILE A 276 -10.88 -11.56 18.68
N ILE A 277 -11.97 -12.18 19.16
CA ILE A 277 -13.11 -11.44 19.72
C ILE A 277 -12.88 -10.96 21.16
N LEU A 278 -11.88 -11.46 21.87
CA LEU A 278 -11.62 -11.04 23.25
C LEU A 278 -11.12 -9.60 23.28
N GLN A 279 -11.73 -8.75 24.11
CA GLN A 279 -11.20 -7.41 24.38
C GLN A 279 -11.36 -7.05 25.86
N PRO A 280 -10.44 -6.26 26.43
CA PRO A 280 -10.63 -5.70 27.75
C PRO A 280 -11.89 -4.83 27.80
N SER A 281 -12.63 -4.90 28.92
CA SER A 281 -13.82 -4.09 29.15
C SER A 281 -13.51 -2.58 29.16
N LEU A 282 -14.51 -1.75 28.86
CA LEU A 282 -14.35 -0.28 28.87
C LEU A 282 -13.96 0.24 30.27
N THR A 283 -14.47 -0.39 31.33
CA THR A 283 -14.15 -0.07 32.72
C THR A 283 -12.69 -0.38 33.05
N ALA A 284 -12.19 -1.55 32.63
CA ALA A 284 -10.80 -1.94 32.84
C ALA A 284 -9.83 -0.96 32.16
N ARG A 285 -10.16 -0.48 30.95
CA ARG A 285 -9.32 0.47 30.20
C ARG A 285 -9.24 1.87 30.79
N LYS A 286 -10.27 2.29 31.54
CA LYS A 286 -10.30 3.59 32.23
C LYS A 286 -9.59 3.55 33.59
N SER A 287 -9.28 2.35 34.10
CA SER A 287 -8.62 2.22 35.39
C SER A 287 -7.19 2.78 35.36
N PRO A 288 -6.75 3.55 36.37
CA PRO A 288 -5.36 3.98 36.48
C PRO A 288 -4.38 2.82 36.68
N THR A 289 -4.85 1.64 37.09
CA THR A 289 -4.05 0.41 37.21
C THR A 289 -3.92 -0.39 35.90
N PHE A 290 -4.44 0.12 34.78
CA PHE A 290 -4.39 -0.57 33.50
C PHE A 290 -2.95 -0.64 32.97
N ASN A 291 -2.40 -1.85 32.93
CA ASN A 291 -1.07 -2.08 32.35
C ASN A 291 -1.13 -2.01 30.82
N LYS A 292 -0.67 -0.88 30.28
CA LYS A 292 -0.65 -0.62 28.84
C LYS A 292 0.33 -1.52 28.08
N GLU A 293 1.43 -1.94 28.69
CA GLU A 293 2.44 -2.78 28.03
C GLU A 293 1.89 -4.18 27.78
N VAL A 294 1.29 -4.79 28.81
CA VAL A 294 0.63 -6.09 28.69
C VAL A 294 -0.54 -6.04 27.69
N TYR A 295 -1.23 -4.90 27.60
CA TYR A 295 -2.27 -4.70 26.58
C TYR A 295 -1.71 -4.64 25.16
N VAL A 296 -0.59 -3.95 24.97
CA VAL A 296 0.11 -3.92 23.67
C VAL A 296 0.54 -5.33 23.26
N ASP A 297 1.11 -6.10 24.17
CA ASP A 297 1.51 -7.49 23.93
C ASP A 297 0.30 -8.40 23.62
N PHE A 298 -0.82 -8.19 24.32
CA PHE A 298 -2.07 -8.90 24.04
C PHE A 298 -2.58 -8.61 22.63
N VAL A 299 -2.67 -7.33 22.24
CA VAL A 299 -3.11 -6.94 20.91
C VAL A 299 -2.14 -7.42 19.83
N ALA A 300 -0.82 -7.41 20.10
CA ALA A 300 0.18 -7.97 19.21
C ALA A 300 -0.06 -9.47 18.96
N ALA A 301 -0.30 -10.24 20.02
CA ALA A 301 -0.65 -11.65 19.91
C ALA A 301 -1.92 -11.85 19.07
N GLN A 302 -2.99 -11.08 19.31
CA GLN A 302 -4.23 -11.15 18.53
C GLN A 302 -4.01 -10.84 17.03
N ILE A 303 -3.20 -9.83 16.72
CA ILE A 303 -2.88 -9.47 15.32
C ILE A 303 -2.07 -10.57 14.64
N LYS A 304 -1.12 -11.21 15.34
CA LYS A 304 -0.37 -12.35 14.82
C LYS A 304 -1.27 -13.58 14.61
N THR A 305 -2.18 -13.86 15.53
CA THR A 305 -3.19 -14.93 15.38
C THR A 305 -4.13 -14.64 14.20
N LEU A 306 -4.57 -13.40 14.01
CA LEU A 306 -5.37 -13.00 12.84
C LEU A 306 -4.57 -13.12 11.53
N SER A 307 -3.28 -12.77 11.54
CA SER A 307 -2.38 -12.93 10.40
C SER A 307 -2.20 -14.40 10.02
N PHE A 308 -2.15 -15.29 11.02
CA PHE A 308 -2.17 -16.73 10.80
C PHE A 308 -3.48 -17.20 10.16
N LEU A 309 -4.63 -16.75 10.68
CA LEU A 309 -5.91 -17.03 10.05
C LEU A 309 -5.93 -16.57 8.59
N ALA A 310 -5.45 -15.36 8.31
CA ALA A 310 -5.38 -14.79 6.96
C ALA A 310 -4.52 -15.63 6.00
N TYR A 311 -3.49 -16.31 6.49
CA TYR A 311 -2.66 -17.22 5.69
C TYR A 311 -3.40 -18.53 5.33
N ILE A 312 -4.09 -19.15 6.29
CA ILE A 312 -4.77 -20.44 6.07
C ILE A 312 -6.19 -20.32 5.51
N ILE A 313 -6.73 -19.11 5.39
CA ILE A 313 -8.14 -18.84 5.06
C ILE A 313 -8.59 -19.48 3.75
N ARG A 314 -7.71 -19.55 2.74
CA ARG A 314 -8.02 -20.13 1.43
C ARG A 314 -8.06 -21.65 1.45
N ILE A 315 -7.47 -22.27 2.46
CA ILE A 315 -7.39 -23.72 2.62
C ILE A 315 -8.64 -24.23 3.36
N TYR A 316 -9.09 -23.51 4.39
CA TYR A 316 -10.20 -23.92 5.26
C TYR A 316 -11.44 -23.04 5.10
N GLN A 317 -11.80 -22.68 3.85
CA GLN A 317 -12.87 -21.72 3.57
C GLN A 317 -14.20 -22.09 4.23
N ASP A 318 -14.62 -23.37 4.16
CA ASP A 318 -15.91 -23.82 4.68
C ASP A 318 -16.01 -23.63 6.20
N MET A 319 -14.96 -24.01 6.93
CA MET A 319 -14.93 -23.87 8.39
C MET A 319 -14.87 -22.41 8.82
N VAL A 320 -14.09 -21.57 8.12
CA VAL A 320 -14.02 -20.13 8.41
C VAL A 320 -15.37 -19.44 8.13
N ASN A 321 -16.09 -19.87 7.08
CA ASN A 321 -17.42 -19.34 6.78
C ASN A 321 -18.42 -19.55 7.94
N THR A 322 -18.35 -20.68 8.65
CA THR A 322 -19.19 -20.96 9.84
C THR A 322 -19.01 -19.91 10.94
N TYR A 323 -17.79 -19.41 11.14
CA TYR A 323 -17.45 -18.42 12.17
C TYR A 323 -17.24 -17.00 11.62
N SER A 324 -17.72 -16.73 10.40
CA SER A 324 -17.44 -15.48 9.68
C SER A 324 -17.90 -14.22 10.42
N GLN A 325 -19.00 -14.27 11.17
CA GLN A 325 -19.48 -13.13 11.97
C GLN A 325 -18.52 -12.74 13.09
N ASN A 326 -17.96 -13.73 13.80
CA ASN A 326 -16.98 -13.50 14.86
C ASN A 326 -15.68 -12.93 14.28
N MET A 327 -15.27 -13.41 13.09
CA MET A 327 -14.10 -12.87 12.38
C MET A 327 -14.30 -11.39 12.00
N VAL A 328 -15.46 -11.04 11.44
CA VAL A 328 -15.77 -9.64 11.05
C VAL A 328 -15.76 -8.74 12.28
N GLY A 329 -16.50 -9.10 13.34
CA GLY A 329 -16.55 -8.33 14.58
C GLY A 329 -15.18 -8.21 15.25
N GLY A 330 -14.43 -9.31 15.30
CA GLY A 330 -13.07 -9.33 15.84
C GLY A 330 -12.10 -8.43 15.08
N MET A 331 -12.08 -8.49 13.74
CA MET A 331 -11.22 -7.65 12.90
C MET A 331 -11.58 -6.16 13.05
N LEU A 332 -12.86 -5.81 13.04
CA LEU A 332 -13.33 -4.43 13.24
C LEU A 332 -13.00 -3.93 14.66
N GLY A 333 -13.15 -4.77 15.67
CA GLY A 333 -12.78 -4.45 17.04
C GLY A 333 -11.28 -4.19 17.20
N LEU A 334 -10.43 -5.02 16.58
CA LEU A 334 -8.99 -4.80 16.55
C LEU A 334 -8.63 -3.49 15.83
N LEU A 335 -9.29 -3.17 14.72
CA LEU A 335 -9.09 -1.87 14.04
C LEU A 335 -9.52 -0.68 14.91
N ARG A 336 -10.60 -0.81 15.69
CA ARG A 336 -11.06 0.27 16.57
C ARG A 336 -10.18 0.46 17.80
N TYR A 337 -9.70 -0.63 18.39
CA TYR A 337 -9.03 -0.59 19.70
C TYR A 337 -7.53 -0.85 19.67
N CYS A 338 -6.93 -0.96 18.49
CA CYS A 338 -5.48 -1.09 18.36
C CYS A 338 -4.77 0.15 18.96
N PRO A 339 -3.76 -0.06 19.83
CA PRO A 339 -3.02 1.01 20.49
C PRO A 339 -2.32 1.91 19.47
N GLN A 340 -2.38 3.22 19.70
CA GLN A 340 -1.87 4.24 18.76
C GLN A 340 -0.36 4.46 18.90
N GLU A 341 0.22 4.04 20.03
CA GLU A 341 1.63 4.17 20.38
C GLU A 341 2.52 3.31 19.46
N VAL A 342 1.95 2.22 18.92
CA VAL A 342 2.71 1.18 18.22
C VAL A 342 2.25 1.05 16.76
N ALA A 343 2.77 1.94 15.91
CA ALA A 343 2.38 2.01 14.49
C ALA A 343 2.65 0.72 13.68
N HIS A 344 3.64 -0.09 14.07
CA HIS A 344 3.97 -1.33 13.33
C HIS A 344 2.88 -2.41 13.48
N LEU A 345 2.23 -2.52 14.64
CA LEU A 345 1.13 -3.46 14.87
C LEU A 345 -0.05 -3.12 13.94
N ARG A 346 -0.37 -1.83 13.81
CA ARG A 346 -1.38 -1.34 12.87
C ARG A 346 -1.08 -1.73 11.43
N LYS A 347 0.19 -1.65 11.01
CA LYS A 347 0.63 -2.06 9.67
C LYS A 347 0.38 -3.55 9.45
N GLU A 348 0.78 -4.40 10.39
CA GLU A 348 0.56 -5.84 10.29
C GLU A 348 -0.93 -6.19 10.24
N LEU A 349 -1.75 -5.52 11.05
CA LEU A 349 -3.20 -5.67 11.04
C LEU A 349 -3.81 -5.31 9.68
N LEU A 350 -3.38 -4.21 9.04
CA LEU A 350 -3.85 -3.83 7.70
C LEU A 350 -3.43 -4.84 6.63
N ILE A 351 -2.22 -5.43 6.74
CA ILE A 351 -1.77 -6.49 5.83
C ILE A 351 -2.64 -7.74 5.99
N ALA A 352 -2.91 -8.17 7.22
CA ALA A 352 -3.81 -9.29 7.50
C ALA A 352 -5.24 -9.03 6.97
N ALA A 353 -5.77 -7.83 7.25
CA ALA A 353 -7.08 -7.42 6.75
C ALA A 353 -7.13 -7.44 5.21
N ARG A 354 -6.08 -6.96 4.53
CA ARG A 354 -6.00 -7.01 3.06
C ARG A 354 -6.10 -8.45 2.54
N HIS A 355 -5.38 -9.39 3.14
CA HIS A 355 -5.45 -10.79 2.73
C HIS A 355 -6.83 -11.42 2.97
N ILE A 356 -7.49 -11.09 4.09
CA ILE A 356 -8.85 -11.56 4.40
C ILE A 356 -9.84 -10.97 3.38
N LEU A 357 -9.80 -9.66 3.13
CA LEU A 357 -10.70 -8.96 2.21
C LEU A 357 -10.49 -9.33 0.74
N ALA A 358 -9.34 -9.90 0.38
CA ALA A 358 -9.10 -10.44 -0.96
C ALA A 358 -9.87 -11.75 -1.24
N THR A 359 -10.44 -12.40 -0.22
CA THR A 359 -11.24 -13.63 -0.36
C THR A 359 -12.74 -13.33 -0.53
N ASP A 360 -13.55 -14.37 -0.75
CA ASP A 360 -15.01 -14.22 -0.88
C ASP A 360 -15.71 -13.87 0.43
N LEU A 361 -15.00 -13.92 1.57
CA LEU A 361 -15.48 -13.44 2.86
C LEU A 361 -15.73 -11.93 2.88
N ARG A 362 -15.21 -11.16 1.92
CA ARG A 362 -15.50 -9.73 1.73
C ARG A 362 -16.99 -9.40 1.71
N ASN A 363 -17.83 -10.33 1.23
CA ASN A 363 -19.28 -10.14 1.17
C ASN A 363 -19.92 -10.05 2.57
N ARG A 364 -19.29 -10.62 3.59
CA ARG A 364 -19.74 -10.54 4.99
C ARG A 364 -19.44 -9.20 5.64
N PHE A 365 -18.53 -8.40 5.07
CA PHE A 365 -18.21 -7.05 5.53
C PHE A 365 -19.16 -5.97 4.98
N VAL A 366 -19.98 -6.28 3.97
CA VAL A 366 -20.91 -5.32 3.33
C VAL A 366 -21.85 -4.62 4.33
N PRO A 367 -22.45 -5.30 5.34
CA PRO A 367 -23.33 -4.65 6.32
C PRO A 367 -22.63 -3.66 7.26
N HIS A 368 -21.31 -3.75 7.41
CA HIS A 368 -20.50 -2.97 8.36
C HIS A 368 -19.38 -2.18 7.66
N ILE A 369 -19.53 -1.96 6.34
CA ILE A 369 -18.52 -1.28 5.52
C ILE A 369 -18.42 0.22 5.83
N ASP A 370 -19.48 0.81 6.36
CA ASP A 370 -19.53 2.17 6.87
C ASP A 370 -18.41 2.43 7.89
N GLN A 371 -18.15 1.46 8.77
CA GLN A 371 -17.07 1.54 9.76
C GLN A 371 -15.67 1.49 9.12
N LEU A 372 -15.51 0.84 7.97
CA LEU A 372 -14.24 0.80 7.22
C LEU A 372 -13.99 2.08 6.43
N PHE A 373 -15.03 2.87 6.14
CA PHE A 373 -14.91 4.18 5.50
C PHE A 373 -14.48 5.28 6.47
N ASP A 374 -14.55 5.04 7.78
CA ASP A 374 -14.04 5.97 8.79
C ASP A 374 -12.51 5.93 8.84
N GLU A 375 -11.88 7.07 8.50
CA GLU A 375 -10.42 7.25 8.49
C GLU A 375 -9.82 7.03 9.89
N GLU A 376 -10.54 7.40 10.95
CA GLU A 376 -10.07 7.20 12.34
C GLU A 376 -10.07 5.73 12.72
N VAL A 377 -11.07 4.95 12.28
CA VAL A 377 -11.18 3.53 12.59
C VAL A 377 -10.27 2.70 11.70
N LEU A 378 -10.00 3.08 10.45
CA LEU A 378 -9.15 2.32 9.54
C LEU A 378 -7.66 2.59 9.80
N ILE A 379 -7.26 3.86 9.91
CA ILE A 379 -5.85 4.26 10.03
C ILE A 379 -5.46 4.50 11.49
N GLY A 380 -6.37 5.00 12.32
CA GLY A 380 -6.07 5.39 13.70
C GLY A 380 -5.70 6.87 13.82
N LYS A 381 -5.57 7.34 15.07
CA LYS A 381 -5.30 8.74 15.42
C LYS A 381 -3.81 9.09 15.46
N GLY A 382 -2.93 8.08 15.41
CA GLY A 382 -1.47 8.27 15.48
C GLY A 382 -0.91 8.98 14.24
N TRP A 383 -0.07 10.00 14.46
CA TRP A 383 0.51 10.80 13.38
C TRP A 383 1.42 9.97 12.46
N THR A 384 2.35 9.19 13.03
CA THR A 384 3.24 8.28 12.28
C THR A 384 2.46 7.25 11.47
N THR A 385 1.38 6.74 12.05
CA THR A 385 0.46 5.79 11.40
C THR A 385 -0.24 6.43 10.21
N LYS A 386 -0.69 7.68 10.36
CA LYS A 386 -1.36 8.44 9.30
C LYS A 386 -0.44 8.77 8.14
N GLU A 387 0.82 9.10 8.39
CA GLU A 387 1.77 9.39 7.33
C GLU A 387 2.15 8.13 6.54
N SER A 388 2.49 7.05 7.24
CA SER A 388 3.04 5.84 6.62
C SER A 388 2.00 4.86 6.06
N LEU A 389 0.81 4.75 6.66
CA LEU A 389 -0.16 3.69 6.32
C LEU A 389 -1.26 4.12 5.37
N ARG A 390 -1.47 5.42 5.12
CA ARG A 390 -2.50 5.93 4.19
C ARG A 390 -2.48 5.24 2.82
N PRO A 391 -1.34 5.09 2.13
CA PRO A 391 -1.30 4.40 0.83
C PRO A 391 -1.77 2.94 0.90
N LEU A 392 -1.37 2.20 1.94
CA LEU A 392 -1.77 0.80 2.14
C LEU A 392 -3.26 0.67 2.48
N ALA A 393 -3.76 1.54 3.36
CA ALA A 393 -5.16 1.55 3.78
C ALA A 393 -6.10 1.88 2.61
N TYR A 394 -5.81 2.96 1.87
CA TYR A 394 -6.65 3.38 0.74
C TYR A 394 -6.59 2.42 -0.45
N SER A 395 -5.44 1.79 -0.73
CA SER A 395 -5.37 0.75 -1.76
C SER A 395 -6.18 -0.50 -1.37
N THR A 396 -6.08 -0.94 -0.12
CA THR A 396 -6.86 -2.09 0.38
C THR A 396 -8.36 -1.81 0.35
N LEU A 397 -8.78 -0.62 0.79
CA LEU A 397 -10.18 -0.22 0.76
C LEU A 397 -10.71 -0.04 -0.67
N ALA A 398 -9.90 0.49 -1.58
CA ALA A 398 -10.27 0.60 -2.99
C ALA A 398 -10.46 -0.76 -3.65
N ASP A 399 -9.55 -1.70 -3.40
CA ASP A 399 -9.68 -3.08 -3.84
C ASP A 399 -10.99 -3.69 -3.30
N LEU A 400 -11.28 -3.52 -2.00
CA LEU A 400 -12.54 -4.01 -1.41
C LEU A 400 -13.77 -3.43 -2.14
N VAL A 401 -13.87 -2.09 -2.21
CA VAL A 401 -15.00 -1.39 -2.83
C VAL A 401 -15.18 -1.80 -4.28
N HIS A 402 -14.08 -1.94 -5.03
CA HIS A 402 -14.15 -2.42 -6.40
C HIS A 402 -14.81 -3.80 -6.50
N HIS A 403 -14.44 -4.75 -5.64
CA HIS A 403 -14.97 -6.11 -5.71
C HIS A 403 -16.40 -6.23 -5.17
N VAL A 404 -16.79 -5.42 -4.18
CA VAL A 404 -18.15 -5.49 -3.57
C VAL A 404 -19.15 -4.52 -4.17
N ARG A 405 -18.75 -3.64 -5.11
CA ARG A 405 -19.58 -2.55 -5.67
C ARG A 405 -20.99 -2.92 -6.09
N THR A 406 -21.20 -4.15 -6.60
CA THR A 406 -22.51 -4.64 -7.05
C THR A 406 -23.48 -4.93 -5.89
N HIS A 407 -22.94 -5.25 -4.71
CA HIS A 407 -23.70 -5.58 -3.50
C HIS A 407 -23.86 -4.36 -2.56
N LEU A 408 -23.23 -3.23 -2.87
CA LEU A 408 -23.31 -2.04 -2.02
C LEU A 408 -24.62 -1.26 -2.24
N PRO A 409 -25.29 -0.84 -1.16
CA PRO A 409 -26.43 0.05 -1.26
C PRO A 409 -25.97 1.48 -1.59
N LEU A 410 -26.88 2.29 -2.15
CA LEU A 410 -26.58 3.65 -2.61
C LEU A 410 -25.98 4.59 -1.54
N PRO A 411 -26.39 4.54 -0.25
CA PRO A 411 -25.75 5.34 0.80
C PRO A 411 -24.27 4.99 1.01
N HIS A 412 -23.90 3.70 0.96
CA HIS A 412 -22.51 3.27 1.11
C HIS A 412 -21.66 3.63 -0.13
N LEU A 413 -22.27 3.58 -1.33
CA LEU A 413 -21.63 4.07 -2.56
C LEU A 413 -21.36 5.58 -2.48
N SER A 414 -22.30 6.37 -1.95
CA SER A 414 -22.12 7.81 -1.73
C SER A 414 -20.97 8.11 -0.77
N LEU A 415 -20.88 7.36 0.34
CA LEU A 415 -19.78 7.50 1.30
C LEU A 415 -18.41 7.14 0.67
N ALA A 416 -18.36 6.06 -0.12
CA ALA A 416 -17.17 5.69 -0.88
C ALA A 416 -16.75 6.81 -1.84
N VAL A 417 -17.71 7.35 -2.61
CA VAL A 417 -17.47 8.45 -3.54
C VAL A 417 -16.91 9.67 -2.80
N HIS A 418 -17.48 10.05 -1.65
CA HIS A 418 -17.01 11.18 -0.85
C HIS A 418 -15.55 10.98 -0.38
N MET A 419 -15.24 9.80 0.17
CA MET A 419 -13.91 9.48 0.68
C MET A 419 -12.84 9.48 -0.43
N PHE A 420 -13.09 8.78 -1.54
CA PHE A 420 -12.14 8.74 -2.65
C PHE A 420 -12.05 10.08 -3.39
N SER A 421 -13.09 10.91 -3.37
CA SER A 421 -13.02 12.28 -3.88
C SER A 421 -12.06 13.16 -3.07
N LYS A 422 -12.06 13.02 -1.74
CA LYS A 422 -11.07 13.69 -0.87
C LYS A 422 -9.65 13.24 -1.21
N ASN A 423 -9.45 11.94 -1.43
CA ASN A 423 -8.13 11.37 -1.78
C ASN A 423 -7.59 11.87 -3.13
N VAL A 424 -8.45 12.16 -4.11
CA VAL A 424 -8.04 12.73 -5.42
C VAL A 424 -7.41 14.12 -5.28
N HIS A 425 -7.88 14.90 -4.31
CA HIS A 425 -7.43 16.27 -4.06
C HIS A 425 -6.37 16.39 -2.97
N ASP A 426 -6.03 15.29 -2.28
CA ASP A 426 -5.02 15.30 -1.23
C ASP A 426 -3.61 15.19 -1.84
N ASP A 427 -2.91 16.33 -1.91
CA ASP A 427 -1.55 16.44 -2.44
C ASP A 427 -0.49 15.84 -1.49
N SER A 428 -0.85 15.46 -0.26
CA SER A 428 0.04 14.71 0.63
C SER A 428 0.08 13.21 0.33
N LEU A 429 -0.77 12.71 -0.57
CA LEU A 429 -0.77 11.32 -1.03
C LEU A 429 0.05 11.15 -2.31
N PRO A 430 0.68 9.98 -2.53
CA PRO A 430 1.33 9.67 -3.79
C PRO A 430 0.37 9.74 -4.98
N VAL A 431 0.87 10.19 -6.14
CA VAL A 431 0.10 10.32 -7.38
C VAL A 431 -0.51 8.99 -7.84
N SER A 432 0.15 7.87 -7.54
CA SER A 432 -0.38 6.52 -7.80
C SER A 432 -1.71 6.27 -7.07
N ILE A 433 -1.83 6.71 -5.82
CA ILE A 433 -3.05 6.59 -5.00
C ILE A 433 -4.14 7.54 -5.49
N GLN A 434 -3.78 8.77 -5.88
CA GLN A 434 -4.73 9.70 -6.50
C GLN A 434 -5.29 9.12 -7.81
N THR A 435 -4.43 8.54 -8.66
CA THR A 435 -4.83 7.95 -9.95
C THR A 435 -5.70 6.72 -9.74
N MET A 436 -5.34 5.87 -8.78
CA MET A 436 -6.15 4.71 -8.38
C MET A 436 -7.54 5.16 -7.90
N SER A 437 -7.63 6.21 -7.09
CA SER A 437 -8.90 6.77 -6.61
C SER A 437 -9.77 7.26 -7.77
N CYS A 438 -9.19 7.94 -8.76
CA CYS A 438 -9.89 8.32 -10.00
C CYS A 438 -10.43 7.10 -10.77
N LYS A 439 -9.62 6.04 -10.93
CA LYS A 439 -10.03 4.81 -11.61
C LYS A 439 -11.15 4.08 -10.86
N LEU A 440 -11.11 4.06 -9.53
CA LEU A 440 -12.18 3.48 -8.73
C LEU A 440 -13.49 4.26 -8.91
N LEU A 441 -13.44 5.60 -8.82
CA LEU A 441 -14.60 6.45 -9.06
C LEU A 441 -15.23 6.17 -10.44
N LEU A 442 -14.41 6.01 -11.49
CA LEU A 442 -14.87 5.62 -12.83
C LEU A 442 -15.62 4.28 -12.82
N ASN A 443 -15.07 3.27 -12.14
CA ASN A 443 -15.69 1.95 -12.03
C ASN A 443 -17.00 1.94 -11.22
N LEU A 444 -17.19 2.92 -10.33
CA LEU A 444 -18.43 3.07 -9.56
C LEU A 444 -19.58 3.70 -10.35
N VAL A 445 -19.28 4.45 -11.44
CA VAL A 445 -20.31 5.13 -12.25
C VAL A 445 -21.38 4.18 -12.74
N GLU A 446 -21.00 3.01 -13.25
CA GLU A 446 -21.94 2.04 -13.79
C GLU A 446 -22.83 1.44 -12.68
N CYS A 447 -22.27 1.17 -11.50
CA CYS A 447 -23.02 0.66 -10.37
C CYS A 447 -24.00 1.69 -9.82
N ILE A 448 -23.58 2.96 -9.72
CA ILE A 448 -24.44 4.07 -9.30
C ILE A 448 -25.57 4.26 -10.31
N ARG A 449 -25.29 4.18 -11.62
CA ARG A 449 -26.29 4.27 -12.68
C ARG A 449 -27.36 3.19 -12.54
N GLN A 450 -26.95 1.93 -12.43
CA GLN A 450 -27.88 0.79 -12.28
C GLN A 450 -28.76 0.94 -11.02
N LYS A 451 -28.18 1.37 -9.89
CA LYS A 451 -28.93 1.61 -8.64
C LYS A 451 -29.78 2.88 -8.67
N SER A 452 -29.43 3.87 -9.50
CA SER A 452 -30.21 5.08 -9.70
C SER A 452 -31.54 4.82 -10.40
N ASP A 453 -31.60 3.83 -11.28
CA ASP A 453 -32.85 3.46 -11.96
C ASP A 453 -33.89 2.91 -10.96
N GLU A 454 -33.42 2.33 -9.84
CA GLU A 454 -34.24 1.81 -8.74
C GLU A 454 -34.63 2.90 -7.72
N GLN A 455 -33.72 3.82 -7.35
CA GLN A 455 -33.86 4.73 -6.19
C GLN A 455 -33.87 6.24 -6.52
N GLY A 456 -33.62 6.64 -7.76
CA GLY A 456 -33.74 8.03 -8.26
C GLY A 456 -32.63 9.02 -7.89
N THR A 457 -31.85 8.81 -6.83
CA THR A 457 -30.88 9.80 -6.30
C THR A 457 -29.46 9.71 -6.89
N GLY A 458 -29.19 8.80 -7.83
CA GLY A 458 -27.85 8.59 -8.36
C GLY A 458 -27.33 9.73 -9.26
N ARG A 459 -28.21 10.52 -9.88
CA ARG A 459 -27.80 11.66 -10.72
C ARG A 459 -26.98 12.69 -9.95
N GLU A 460 -27.41 13.05 -8.74
CA GLU A 460 -26.71 14.04 -7.90
C GLU A 460 -25.30 13.58 -7.54
N ILE A 461 -25.14 12.29 -7.21
CA ILE A 461 -23.84 11.68 -6.91
C ILE A 461 -22.92 11.75 -8.13
N LEU A 462 -23.43 11.41 -9.32
CA LEU A 462 -22.66 11.48 -10.57
C LEU A 462 -22.23 12.92 -10.89
N MET A 463 -23.11 13.91 -10.72
CA MET A 463 -22.75 15.31 -10.95
C MET A 463 -21.74 15.83 -9.93
N ARG A 464 -21.80 15.35 -8.68
CA ARG A 464 -20.79 15.67 -7.67
C ARG A 464 -19.44 15.06 -8.01
N MET A 465 -19.40 13.83 -8.52
CA MET A 465 -18.17 13.21 -9.05
C MET A 465 -17.60 13.99 -10.23
N LEU A 466 -18.45 14.48 -11.14
CA LEU A 466 -18.03 15.33 -12.23
C LEU A 466 -17.36 16.61 -11.71
N GLU A 467 -17.94 17.25 -10.68
CA GLU A 467 -17.36 18.45 -10.08
C GLU A 467 -15.97 18.21 -9.48
N VAL A 468 -15.77 17.07 -8.82
CA VAL A 468 -14.47 16.64 -8.27
C VAL A 468 -13.42 16.55 -9.38
N PHE A 469 -13.75 15.90 -10.50
CA PHE A 469 -12.83 15.81 -11.65
C PHE A 469 -12.54 17.18 -12.28
N VAL A 470 -13.55 18.06 -12.41
CA VAL A 470 -13.34 19.43 -12.91
C VAL A 470 -12.40 20.22 -12.00
N ARG A 471 -12.54 20.10 -10.68
CA ARG A 471 -11.63 20.73 -9.71
C ARG A 471 -10.21 20.15 -9.83
N LYS A 472 -10.06 18.85 -10.13
CA LYS A 472 -8.72 18.25 -10.29
C LYS A 472 -8.07 18.74 -11.58
N PHE A 473 -8.83 18.84 -12.68
CA PHE A 473 -8.37 19.51 -13.89
C PHE A 473 -7.92 20.94 -13.64
N GLN A 474 -8.68 21.70 -12.82
CA GLN A 474 -8.31 23.05 -12.44
C GLN A 474 -6.97 23.10 -11.68
N SER A 475 -6.73 22.18 -10.74
CA SER A 475 -5.45 22.11 -10.01
C SER A 475 -4.28 21.76 -10.94
N ILE A 476 -4.48 20.76 -11.82
CA ILE A 476 -3.48 20.35 -12.82
C ILE A 476 -3.13 21.51 -13.76
N ALA A 477 -4.16 22.18 -14.29
CA ALA A 477 -3.99 23.29 -15.23
C ALA A 477 -3.28 24.51 -14.62
N LYS A 478 -3.55 24.83 -13.35
CA LYS A 478 -3.01 26.05 -12.69
C LYS A 478 -1.64 25.85 -12.07
N HIS A 479 -1.37 24.68 -11.49
CA HIS A 479 -0.16 24.46 -10.69
C HIS A 479 0.81 23.47 -11.33
N HIS A 480 0.31 22.33 -11.82
CA HIS A 480 1.18 21.25 -12.31
C HIS A 480 1.70 21.49 -13.73
N VAL A 481 0.83 21.88 -14.67
CA VAL A 481 1.23 22.11 -16.08
C VAL A 481 2.25 23.25 -16.20
N PRO A 482 2.04 24.44 -15.59
CA PRO A 482 3.03 25.52 -15.65
C PRO A 482 4.37 25.15 -15.00
N ALA A 483 4.35 24.45 -13.87
CA ALA A 483 5.57 23.99 -13.19
C ALA A 483 6.35 22.93 -13.99
N ILE A 484 5.66 22.10 -14.77
CA ILE A 484 6.31 21.16 -15.70
C ILE A 484 6.93 21.94 -16.87
N PHE A 485 6.21 22.93 -17.41
CA PHE A 485 6.67 23.71 -18.54
C PHE A 485 7.90 24.55 -18.19
N SER A 486 7.96 25.14 -17.00
CA SER A 486 9.14 25.86 -16.52
C SER A 486 10.38 24.96 -16.34
N ARG A 487 10.20 23.64 -16.24
CA ARG A 487 11.29 22.66 -16.10
C ARG A 487 11.72 22.04 -17.44
N CYS A 488 10.94 22.19 -18.50
CA CYS A 488 11.24 21.61 -19.80
C CYS A 488 11.87 22.68 -20.71
N PRO A 489 13.12 22.50 -21.18
CA PRO A 489 13.70 23.40 -22.18
C PRO A 489 12.89 23.34 -23.48
N GLN A 490 12.83 24.47 -24.19
CA GLN A 490 12.19 24.52 -25.51
C GLN A 490 13.06 23.76 -26.52
N MET A 491 12.44 23.10 -27.51
CA MET A 491 13.16 22.30 -28.53
C MET A 491 14.29 23.08 -29.23
N SER A 492 14.16 24.40 -29.35
CA SER A 492 15.17 25.31 -29.91
C SER A 492 16.47 25.37 -29.09
N GLU A 493 16.40 25.24 -27.76
CA GLU A 493 17.56 25.24 -26.87
C GLU A 493 18.28 23.88 -26.87
N VAL A 494 17.52 22.78 -26.97
CA VAL A 494 18.07 21.41 -27.05
C VAL A 494 18.80 21.17 -28.38
N GLN A 495 18.30 21.75 -29.49
CA GLN A 495 18.99 21.73 -30.79
C GLN A 495 20.24 22.61 -30.81
N ALA A 496 20.23 23.77 -30.15
CA ALA A 496 21.40 24.62 -30.01
C ALA A 496 22.50 23.97 -29.15
N GLN A 497 22.13 23.24 -28.09
CA GLN A 497 23.08 22.47 -27.28
C GLN A 497 23.66 21.26 -28.03
N GLN A 498 22.88 20.55 -28.84
CA GLN A 498 23.40 19.44 -29.67
C GLN A 498 24.37 19.90 -30.76
N GLN A 499 24.22 21.10 -31.33
CA GLN A 499 25.19 21.66 -32.28
C GLN A 499 26.52 22.04 -31.61
N SER A 500 26.51 22.43 -30.34
CA SER A 500 27.74 22.77 -29.60
C SER A 500 28.59 21.56 -29.17
N SER A 501 28.02 20.35 -29.11
CA SER A 501 28.74 19.13 -28.69
C SER A 501 29.38 18.32 -29.83
N GLN A 502 29.22 18.74 -31.10
CA GLN A 502 29.81 18.05 -32.26
C GLN A 502 31.01 18.78 -32.91
N GLN A 503 31.47 19.91 -32.35
CA GLN A 503 32.55 20.73 -32.94
C GLN A 503 33.94 20.57 -32.32
N SER A 504 34.17 19.53 -31.51
CA SER A 504 35.50 19.28 -30.93
C SER A 504 35.93 17.82 -31.06
N THR A 505 36.18 17.38 -32.31
CA THR A 505 37.19 16.35 -32.63
C THR A 505 37.82 16.62 -34.00
N SER A 506 38.91 17.40 -33.95
CA SER A 506 40.13 17.31 -34.78
C SER A 506 40.04 17.20 -36.30
N SER A 507 40.30 18.34 -36.94
CA SER A 507 40.91 18.48 -38.26
C SER A 507 42.36 17.95 -38.30
N SER A 508 42.66 17.02 -39.21
CA SER A 508 44.03 16.79 -39.71
C SER A 508 44.02 16.28 -41.17
N SER A 509 44.88 16.91 -41.98
CA SER A 509 45.42 16.56 -43.31
C SER A 509 44.56 16.66 -44.59
N MET A 510 44.73 17.80 -45.28
CA MET A 510 45.11 18.03 -46.69
C MET A 510 44.71 17.04 -47.82
N SER A 511 43.90 17.58 -48.73
CA SER A 511 44.18 17.82 -50.17
C SER A 511 44.41 16.65 -51.16
N SER A 512 43.45 16.58 -52.09
CA SER A 512 43.60 16.59 -53.57
C SER A 512 43.42 15.31 -54.39
N ALA A 513 42.77 15.53 -55.55
CA ALA A 513 42.77 14.78 -56.81
C ALA A 513 41.61 13.80 -57.14
N THR A 514 40.63 14.36 -57.87
CA THR A 514 40.10 13.96 -59.20
C THR A 514 39.77 12.50 -59.60
N THR A 515 38.57 12.42 -60.21
CA THR A 515 38.14 11.68 -61.43
C THR A 515 37.64 10.22 -61.36
N SER A 516 36.37 10.09 -61.79
CA SER A 516 35.71 9.00 -62.59
C SER A 516 35.71 7.58 -62.01
N THR A 517 34.65 6.76 -62.06
CA THR A 517 33.75 6.37 -63.17
C THR A 517 32.63 5.49 -62.55
N ALA A 518 31.36 5.74 -62.84
CA ALA A 518 30.46 4.91 -63.69
C ALA A 518 29.90 3.58 -63.11
N ALA A 519 28.56 3.51 -63.19
CA ALA A 519 27.73 2.39 -63.64
C ALA A 519 27.41 1.23 -62.66
N ASP A 520 26.16 1.13 -62.20
CA ASP A 520 24.99 0.56 -62.91
C ASP A 520 24.06 -0.32 -62.03
N ARG A 521 22.78 -0.30 -62.44
CA ARG A 521 21.71 -1.32 -62.28
C ARG A 521 21.01 -1.58 -60.92
N SER A 522 19.84 -0.94 -60.83
CA SER A 522 18.48 -1.55 -60.80
C SER A 522 18.27 -2.94 -60.20
N SER A 523 17.29 -3.08 -59.30
CA SER A 523 16.00 -3.73 -59.61
C SER A 523 15.02 -3.71 -58.43
N VAL A 524 13.77 -3.95 -58.77
CA VAL A 524 12.52 -3.59 -58.10
C VAL A 524 11.94 -4.79 -57.33
N SER A 525 11.38 -4.50 -56.15
CA SER A 525 10.27 -5.14 -55.40
C SER A 525 10.14 -6.67 -55.32
N SER A 526 9.76 -7.17 -54.15
CA SER A 526 8.41 -7.77 -53.94
C SER A 526 8.20 -8.24 -52.50
N ALA A 527 6.93 -8.31 -52.14
CA ALA A 527 6.34 -8.45 -50.82
C ALA A 527 6.39 -9.88 -50.24
N ALA A 528 6.28 -9.99 -48.90
CA ALA A 528 5.37 -10.91 -48.19
C ALA A 528 5.58 -10.85 -46.66
N ALA A 529 4.49 -10.63 -45.91
CA ALA A 529 4.27 -11.16 -44.55
C ALA A 529 3.61 -12.57 -44.72
N PRO A 530 3.42 -13.46 -43.71
CA PRO A 530 3.19 -13.18 -42.28
C PRO A 530 3.72 -14.24 -41.27
N SER A 531 3.39 -14.05 -39.98
CA SER A 531 3.02 -15.08 -38.97
C SER A 531 3.90 -15.17 -37.69
N ALA A 532 3.29 -14.70 -36.59
CA ALA A 532 3.24 -15.22 -35.22
C ALA A 532 4.28 -16.24 -34.70
N SER A 533 4.79 -16.01 -33.48
CA SER A 533 4.54 -16.87 -32.31
C SER A 533 5.18 -16.36 -31.02
N ASN A 534 4.48 -16.67 -29.92
CA ASN A 534 4.75 -16.45 -28.50
C ASN A 534 6.15 -16.88 -28.04
N THR A 535 6.69 -16.30 -26.95
CA THR A 535 6.79 -16.98 -25.62
C THR A 535 7.43 -16.12 -24.51
N SER A 536 6.72 -16.10 -23.36
CA SER A 536 7.17 -16.30 -21.97
C SER A 536 8.31 -15.49 -21.30
N SER A 537 7.93 -14.86 -20.17
CA SER A 537 8.57 -14.82 -18.82
C SER A 537 10.08 -14.55 -18.70
N THR A 538 10.61 -13.79 -17.73
CA THR A 538 10.56 -14.01 -16.26
C THR A 538 11.38 -12.89 -15.56
N SER A 539 11.01 -12.51 -14.31
CA SER A 539 11.84 -12.17 -13.11
C SER A 539 13.25 -11.52 -13.26
N SER A 540 13.79 -10.60 -12.44
CA SER A 540 13.64 -10.25 -11.01
C SER A 540 14.78 -9.26 -10.60
N ALA A 541 14.56 -8.45 -9.54
CA ALA A 541 15.53 -7.94 -8.52
C ALA A 541 16.74 -7.07 -8.98
N ALA A 542 17.45 -6.26 -8.18
CA ALA A 542 17.30 -5.46 -6.95
C ALA A 542 18.66 -4.75 -6.71
N SER A 543 18.69 -3.63 -5.95
CA SER A 543 19.87 -3.05 -5.23
C SER A 543 20.95 -2.33 -6.07
N THR A 544 21.78 -1.35 -5.65
CA THR A 544 21.86 -0.21 -4.69
C THR A 544 23.28 0.39 -4.88
N GLY A 545 23.51 1.70 -4.64
CA GLY A 545 24.83 2.24 -4.27
C GLY A 545 25.31 3.53 -4.97
N ASP A 546 25.28 4.64 -4.21
CA ASP A 546 26.26 5.74 -3.98
C ASP A 546 27.37 6.10 -5.02
N THR A 547 28.03 7.27 -5.07
CA THR A 547 27.93 8.68 -4.59
C THR A 547 29.25 9.33 -5.11
N GLN A 548 29.25 10.58 -5.59
CA GLN A 548 30.24 11.66 -5.31
C GLN A 548 30.30 12.79 -6.37
N SER A 549 30.57 13.97 -5.81
CA SER A 549 30.44 15.37 -6.22
C SER A 549 31.64 15.96 -6.97
N SER A 550 31.45 17.10 -7.66
CA SER A 550 32.36 18.26 -7.57
C SER A 550 31.74 19.57 -8.08
N GLU A 551 32.08 20.64 -7.37
CA GLU A 551 31.56 22.01 -7.37
C GLU A 551 32.28 22.94 -8.37
N LYS A 552 31.65 24.07 -8.77
CA LYS A 552 32.08 25.46 -8.42
C LYS A 552 31.43 26.60 -9.24
N GLN A 553 30.91 27.59 -8.48
CA GLN A 553 31.03 29.08 -8.59
C GLN A 553 30.62 29.81 -9.91
N GLU A 554 29.99 31.00 -9.96
CA GLU A 554 29.88 32.13 -9.02
C GLU A 554 28.86 33.22 -9.48
N GLN A 555 28.33 33.99 -8.50
CA GLN A 555 27.92 35.43 -8.53
C GLN A 555 26.76 35.89 -9.45
N GLU A 556 25.85 36.81 -9.12
CA GLU A 556 25.43 37.61 -7.95
C GLU A 556 24.18 38.40 -8.48
N THR A 557 23.02 38.50 -7.82
CA THR A 557 22.67 39.70 -7.03
C THR A 557 21.29 39.59 -6.36
N VAL A 558 21.20 40.28 -5.22
CA VAL A 558 20.28 40.22 -4.09
C VAL A 558 18.91 40.89 -4.32
N LYS A 559 17.80 40.25 -3.90
CA LYS A 559 16.92 40.72 -2.77
C LYS A 559 15.89 39.67 -2.34
N LYS A 560 15.91 39.36 -1.04
CA LYS A 560 15.26 38.25 -0.30
C LYS A 560 14.23 38.83 0.73
N PRO A 561 13.64 38.07 1.68
CA PRO A 561 12.21 37.86 1.94
C PRO A 561 11.78 38.41 3.34
N PRO A 562 10.80 37.80 4.03
CA PRO A 562 11.18 37.03 5.23
C PRO A 562 10.30 35.77 5.40
N ALA A 563 10.58 34.77 6.23
CA ALA A 563 11.76 34.23 6.89
C ALA A 563 11.29 32.89 7.49
N ALA A 564 12.20 31.92 7.58
CA ALA A 564 11.94 30.54 7.97
C ALA A 564 11.84 30.32 9.49
N SER A 565 11.20 29.23 9.91
CA SER A 565 11.67 28.44 11.08
C SER A 565 11.08 27.03 11.09
N SER A 566 11.94 26.04 10.87
CA SER A 566 12.17 24.87 11.75
C SER A 566 12.40 23.54 10.98
N PRO A 567 13.41 22.75 11.37
CA PRO A 567 13.86 21.58 10.63
C PRO A 567 13.42 20.27 11.30
N VAL A 568 12.40 19.61 10.73
CA VAL A 568 12.21 18.15 10.64
C VAL A 568 11.05 18.00 9.65
N GLY A 569 11.35 17.84 8.36
CA GLY A 569 10.33 17.71 7.31
C GLY A 569 10.42 16.34 6.65
N PRO A 570 9.29 15.67 6.35
CA PRO A 570 9.32 14.44 5.59
C PRO A 570 9.83 14.71 4.17
N SER A 571 10.36 13.66 3.55
CA SER A 571 10.90 13.54 2.18
C SER A 571 10.33 14.53 1.14
N PRO A 572 11.14 14.94 0.14
CA PRO A 572 10.81 16.04 -0.77
C PRO A 572 9.43 15.84 -1.40
N THR A 573 8.63 16.92 -1.40
CA THR A 573 7.36 17.04 -2.13
C THR A 573 7.38 16.18 -3.39
N THR A 574 6.48 15.19 -3.44
CA THR A 574 6.38 14.19 -4.51
C THR A 574 6.40 14.90 -5.86
N THR A 575 7.53 14.83 -6.57
CA THR A 575 7.70 15.56 -7.82
C THR A 575 6.75 14.98 -8.85
N PHE A 576 5.65 15.69 -9.14
CA PHE A 576 4.67 15.29 -10.13
C PHE A 576 5.34 15.14 -11.49
N SER A 577 5.54 13.90 -11.95
CA SER A 577 6.28 13.62 -13.18
C SER A 577 5.40 13.85 -14.43
N VAL A 578 6.02 14.07 -15.59
CA VAL A 578 5.31 14.18 -16.88
C VAL A 578 4.46 12.94 -17.20
N PRO A 579 4.96 11.68 -17.07
CA PRO A 579 4.14 10.50 -17.37
C PRO A 579 2.99 10.33 -16.37
N ASP A 580 3.19 10.65 -15.09
CA ASP A 580 2.12 10.61 -14.09
C ASP A 580 1.03 11.65 -14.38
N CYS A 581 1.42 12.86 -14.78
CA CYS A 581 0.50 13.92 -15.20
C CYS A 581 -0.33 13.48 -16.42
N ARG A 582 0.31 12.93 -17.45
CA ARG A 582 -0.37 12.41 -18.65
C ARG A 582 -1.34 11.29 -18.31
N SER A 583 -0.92 10.33 -17.48
CA SER A 583 -1.77 9.21 -17.04
C SER A 583 -2.99 9.69 -16.23
N MET A 584 -2.79 10.70 -15.36
CA MET A 584 -3.85 11.33 -14.61
C MET A 584 -4.86 12.03 -15.52
N VAL A 585 -4.39 12.88 -16.44
CA VAL A 585 -5.24 13.59 -17.41
C VAL A 585 -6.05 12.61 -18.26
N LYS A 586 -5.41 11.56 -18.78
CA LYS A 586 -6.09 10.47 -19.50
C LYS A 586 -7.22 9.85 -18.67
N THR A 587 -6.93 9.49 -17.43
CA THR A 587 -7.90 8.86 -16.52
C THR A 587 -9.08 9.80 -16.25
N LEU A 588 -8.82 11.09 -16.04
CA LEU A 588 -9.86 12.10 -15.82
C LEU A 588 -10.73 12.31 -17.06
N VAL A 589 -10.15 12.36 -18.27
CA VAL A 589 -10.93 12.48 -19.53
C VAL A 589 -11.87 11.29 -19.69
N CYS A 590 -11.38 10.07 -19.51
CA CYS A 590 -12.21 8.86 -19.55
C CYS A 590 -13.31 8.92 -18.47
N GLY A 591 -12.97 9.33 -17.25
CA GLY A 591 -13.91 9.43 -16.14
C GLY A 591 -15.04 10.43 -16.43
N VAL A 592 -14.71 11.62 -16.93
CA VAL A 592 -15.69 12.64 -17.30
C VAL A 592 -16.62 12.17 -18.41
N LYS A 593 -16.10 11.47 -19.43
CA LYS A 593 -16.90 10.87 -20.50
C LYS A 593 -17.90 9.86 -19.94
N THR A 594 -17.44 8.93 -19.12
CA THR A 594 -18.28 7.89 -18.50
C THR A 594 -19.34 8.48 -17.57
N ILE A 595 -18.98 9.47 -16.75
CA ILE A 595 -19.92 10.17 -15.85
C ILE A 595 -20.99 10.92 -16.66
N THR A 596 -20.59 11.64 -17.70
CA THR A 596 -21.52 12.43 -18.54
C THR A 596 -22.53 11.51 -19.23
N TRP A 597 -22.08 10.36 -19.74
CA TRP A 597 -22.94 9.33 -20.29
C TRP A 597 -23.89 8.72 -19.24
N GLY A 598 -23.37 8.41 -18.05
CA GLY A 598 -24.16 7.88 -16.93
C GLY A 598 -25.23 8.86 -16.45
N ALA A 599 -24.87 10.14 -16.29
CA ALA A 599 -25.78 11.20 -15.88
C ALA A 599 -26.87 11.48 -16.91
N GLY A 600 -26.54 11.41 -18.22
CA GLY A 600 -27.50 11.55 -19.31
C GLY A 600 -28.53 10.42 -19.39
N SER A 601 -28.26 9.28 -18.75
CA SER A 601 -29.17 8.12 -18.69
C SER A 601 -30.04 8.11 -17.42
N CYS A 602 -29.68 8.87 -16.37
CA CYS A 602 -30.41 8.92 -15.11
C CYS A 602 -31.63 9.84 -15.21
N LYS A 603 -32.78 9.40 -14.68
CA LYS A 603 -34.02 10.21 -14.60
C LYS A 603 -33.79 11.46 -13.74
N VAL A 604 -34.27 12.62 -14.19
CA VAL A 604 -34.28 13.85 -13.41
C VAL A 604 -35.47 13.79 -12.44
N ILE A 605 -35.20 13.85 -11.14
CA ILE A 605 -36.26 14.04 -10.13
C ILE A 605 -36.76 15.47 -10.29
N GLY A 606 -37.93 15.64 -10.92
CA GLY A 606 -38.51 16.97 -11.14
C GLY A 606 -39.67 17.04 -12.15
N ASN A 607 -39.80 16.09 -13.07
CA ASN A 607 -40.93 16.06 -14.01
C ASN A 607 -41.95 14.98 -13.63
N ALA A 608 -42.70 15.23 -12.55
CA ALA A 608 -44.03 14.64 -12.39
C ALA A 608 -45.00 15.46 -13.26
N GLY A 609 -45.02 15.17 -14.56
CA GLY A 609 -45.91 15.83 -15.51
C GLY A 609 -46.04 14.98 -16.77
N ASP A 610 -47.24 14.42 -16.94
CA ASP A 610 -47.75 13.69 -18.11
C ASP A 610 -47.32 12.24 -18.33
N ILE A 611 -48.15 11.35 -17.79
CA ILE A 611 -48.16 9.89 -18.02
C ILE A 611 -48.46 9.55 -19.50
N ASN A 612 -48.90 10.54 -20.30
CA ASN A 612 -49.29 10.37 -21.71
C ASN A 612 -48.36 11.06 -22.74
N ALA A 613 -47.18 11.54 -22.34
CA ALA A 613 -46.23 12.08 -23.32
C ALA A 613 -45.59 10.93 -24.15
N PRO A 614 -45.47 11.07 -25.49
CA PRO A 614 -44.91 10.02 -26.36
C PRO A 614 -43.49 9.64 -25.90
N ALA A 615 -43.06 8.41 -26.17
CA ALA A 615 -41.78 7.85 -25.69
C ALA A 615 -40.53 8.68 -26.04
N SER A 616 -40.63 9.62 -26.98
CA SER A 616 -39.59 10.61 -27.31
C SER A 616 -39.46 11.76 -26.30
N ALA A 617 -40.49 12.03 -25.49
CA ALA A 617 -40.54 13.11 -24.51
C ALA A 617 -40.18 12.66 -23.07
N GLN A 618 -40.15 11.35 -22.80
CA GLN A 618 -39.73 10.78 -21.50
C GLN A 618 -38.20 10.79 -21.29
N ALA A 619 -37.43 11.28 -22.28
CA ALA A 619 -35.97 11.35 -22.25
C ALA A 619 -35.47 12.80 -22.42
N ASN A 620 -36.03 13.75 -21.67
CA ASN A 620 -35.45 15.09 -21.59
C ASN A 620 -34.10 15.01 -20.85
N LYS A 621 -33.05 14.76 -21.64
CA LYS A 621 -31.61 14.88 -21.35
C LYS A 621 -31.22 16.34 -21.06
N THR A 622 -32.04 17.07 -20.33
CA THR A 622 -31.82 18.50 -20.09
C THR A 622 -31.02 18.63 -18.81
N PHE A 623 -29.78 19.10 -18.94
CA PHE A 623 -28.96 19.47 -17.80
C PHE A 623 -29.50 20.76 -17.16
N LEU A 624 -29.46 20.82 -15.83
CA LEU A 624 -29.83 22.00 -15.06
C LEU A 624 -28.85 23.15 -15.36
N PRO A 625 -29.24 24.42 -15.16
CA PRO A 625 -28.37 25.57 -15.45
C PRO A 625 -27.01 25.52 -14.75
N TRP A 626 -26.96 25.07 -13.49
CA TRP A 626 -25.71 24.92 -12.75
C TRP A 626 -24.82 23.79 -13.29
N GLU A 627 -25.43 22.71 -13.83
CA GLU A 627 -24.71 21.60 -14.46
C GLU A 627 -24.09 22.07 -15.78
N THR A 628 -24.81 22.90 -16.55
CA THR A 628 -24.30 23.54 -17.77
C THR A 628 -23.10 24.43 -17.47
N HIS A 629 -23.16 25.24 -16.41
CA HIS A 629 -22.02 26.02 -15.94
C HIS A 629 -20.81 25.14 -15.56
N LEU A 630 -21.06 23.95 -14.99
CA LEU A 630 -20.00 22.99 -14.70
C LEU A 630 -19.31 22.48 -15.98
N PHE A 631 -20.05 22.22 -17.06
CA PHE A 631 -19.48 21.87 -18.37
C PHE A 631 -18.68 23.01 -19.01
N THR A 632 -19.10 24.26 -18.86
CA THR A 632 -18.30 25.43 -19.28
C THR A 632 -16.96 25.48 -18.53
N ARG A 633 -16.97 25.24 -17.22
CA ARG A 633 -15.73 25.17 -16.40
C ARG A 633 -14.85 23.97 -16.79
N LEU A 634 -15.47 22.82 -17.04
CA LEU A 634 -14.79 21.63 -17.54
C LEU A 634 -14.03 21.94 -18.83
N LEU A 635 -14.71 22.54 -19.82
CA LEU A 635 -14.11 22.89 -21.10
C LEU A 635 -12.89 23.81 -20.90
N LYS A 636 -13.03 24.84 -20.06
CA LYS A 636 -11.94 25.80 -19.80
C LYS A 636 -10.69 25.13 -19.20
N TYR A 637 -10.86 24.32 -18.15
CA TYR A 637 -9.74 23.72 -17.42
C TYR A 637 -9.18 22.48 -18.09
N ALA A 638 -10.02 21.65 -18.74
CA ALA A 638 -9.55 20.48 -19.46
C ALA A 638 -8.71 20.87 -20.68
N LEU A 639 -9.10 21.91 -21.45
CA LEU A 639 -8.27 22.44 -22.55
C LEU A 639 -6.91 22.98 -22.09
N GLN A 640 -6.78 23.41 -20.82
CA GLN A 640 -5.48 23.78 -20.24
C GLN A 640 -4.69 22.55 -19.81
N ALA A 641 -5.33 21.59 -19.17
CA ALA A 641 -4.68 20.36 -18.72
C ALA A 641 -4.17 19.50 -19.91
N LEU A 642 -4.88 19.51 -21.05
CA LEU A 642 -4.50 18.78 -22.27
C LEU A 642 -3.20 19.30 -22.90
N ASP A 643 -2.71 20.49 -22.53
CA ASP A 643 -1.40 20.98 -23.01
C ASP A 643 -0.24 20.12 -22.54
N ILE A 644 -0.41 19.28 -21.51
CA ILE A 644 0.64 18.35 -21.08
C ILE A 644 1.12 17.44 -22.22
N TYR A 645 0.28 17.16 -23.21
CA TYR A 645 0.67 16.35 -24.38
C TYR A 645 1.60 17.10 -25.35
N GLN A 646 1.77 18.42 -25.23
CA GLN A 646 2.79 19.16 -25.96
C GLN A 646 4.22 18.77 -25.57
N VAL A 647 4.43 18.36 -24.31
CA VAL A 647 5.74 17.93 -23.80
C VAL A 647 6.09 16.59 -24.41
N SER A 648 7.11 16.50 -25.26
CA SER A 648 7.57 15.25 -25.87
C SER A 648 8.87 14.75 -25.25
N VAL A 649 9.14 13.46 -25.40
CA VAL A 649 10.40 12.83 -24.96
C VAL A 649 11.33 12.69 -26.17
N SER A 650 12.58 13.10 -26.02
CA SER A 650 13.61 12.86 -27.03
C SER A 650 13.97 11.36 -27.06
N PRO A 651 13.82 10.67 -28.21
CA PRO A 651 14.11 9.23 -28.31
C PRO A 651 15.58 8.88 -28.06
N ASN A 652 16.50 9.84 -28.20
CA ASN A 652 17.94 9.60 -28.09
C ASN A 652 18.51 9.86 -26.69
N THR A 653 17.87 10.73 -25.90
CA THR A 653 18.40 11.23 -24.62
C THR A 653 17.43 11.10 -23.45
N GLY A 654 16.17 10.69 -23.67
CA GLY A 654 15.16 10.58 -22.62
C GLY A 654 14.74 11.93 -21.99
N GLN A 655 15.28 13.05 -22.47
CA GLN A 655 15.00 14.41 -22.01
C GLN A 655 13.61 14.87 -22.49
N TYR A 656 12.87 15.54 -21.61
CA TYR A 656 11.58 16.15 -21.93
C TYR A 656 11.79 17.54 -22.55
N TYR A 657 11.11 17.82 -23.66
CA TYR A 657 11.15 19.12 -24.32
C TYR A 657 9.75 19.55 -24.78
N LEU A 658 9.52 20.86 -24.87
CA LEU A 658 8.27 21.44 -25.38
C LEU A 658 8.27 21.48 -26.91
N ARG A 659 7.21 20.96 -27.55
CA ARG A 659 7.02 21.07 -29.01
C ARG A 659 6.73 22.51 -29.42
N PRO A 660 7.24 22.98 -30.57
CA PRO A 660 6.87 24.29 -31.11
C PRO A 660 5.37 24.36 -31.44
N PRO A 661 4.72 25.51 -31.20
CA PRO A 661 3.28 25.70 -31.44
C PRO A 661 2.87 25.56 -32.91
N SER A 662 3.81 25.64 -33.86
CA SER A 662 3.59 25.49 -35.31
C SER A 662 3.60 24.05 -35.82
N SER A 663 3.81 23.05 -34.95
CA SER A 663 3.87 21.65 -35.38
C SER A 663 2.48 21.05 -35.62
N GLN A 664 2.03 21.04 -36.89
CA GLN A 664 0.73 20.50 -37.30
C GLN A 664 0.60 18.96 -37.18
N GLN A 665 1.70 18.24 -36.98
CA GLN A 665 1.70 16.78 -36.93
C GLN A 665 1.52 16.28 -35.48
N VAL A 666 0.34 15.74 -35.18
CA VAL A 666 0.09 14.91 -33.99
C VAL A 666 0.85 13.59 -34.17
N ARG A 667 2.03 13.50 -33.56
CA ARG A 667 2.93 12.34 -33.70
C ARG A 667 2.53 11.16 -32.82
N MET A 668 1.78 11.37 -31.74
CA MET A 668 1.43 10.31 -30.79
C MET A 668 -0.02 9.87 -30.98
N LYS A 669 -0.21 8.57 -31.31
CA LYS A 669 -1.53 7.93 -31.41
C LYS A 669 -2.37 8.14 -30.15
N GLU A 670 -1.74 8.05 -28.97
CA GLU A 670 -2.38 8.26 -27.68
C GLU A 670 -2.93 9.69 -27.50
N GLU A 671 -2.21 10.72 -27.97
CA GLU A 671 -2.66 12.11 -27.88
C GLU A 671 -3.94 12.31 -28.70
N LYS A 672 -3.97 11.81 -29.95
CA LYS A 672 -5.15 11.87 -30.81
C LYS A 672 -6.35 11.17 -30.15
N GLU A 673 -6.16 9.94 -29.66
CA GLU A 673 -7.24 9.17 -29.02
C GLU A 673 -7.83 9.93 -27.83
N ILE A 674 -7.01 10.56 -26.99
CA ILE A 674 -7.49 11.28 -25.80
C ILE A 674 -8.26 12.55 -26.17
N LEU A 675 -7.82 13.27 -27.21
CA LEU A 675 -8.53 14.44 -27.72
C LEU A 675 -9.90 14.06 -28.32
N GLU A 676 -9.98 12.94 -29.04
CA GLU A 676 -11.24 12.38 -29.54
C GLU A 676 -12.16 11.93 -28.40
N HIS A 677 -11.61 11.29 -27.35
CA HIS A 677 -12.39 10.94 -26.15
C HIS A 677 -12.96 12.16 -25.45
N PHE A 678 -12.18 13.24 -25.35
CA PHE A 678 -12.62 14.50 -24.77
C PHE A 678 -13.72 15.17 -25.62
N ALA A 679 -13.57 15.19 -26.95
CA ALA A 679 -14.64 15.65 -27.84
C ALA A 679 -15.91 14.80 -27.66
N GLY A 680 -15.75 13.50 -27.49
CA GLY A 680 -16.83 12.55 -27.20
C GLY A 680 -17.67 12.88 -25.95
N VAL A 681 -17.16 13.67 -25.00
CA VAL A 681 -17.93 14.12 -23.83
C VAL A 681 -19.06 15.04 -24.27
N PHE A 682 -18.77 15.99 -25.16
CA PHE A 682 -19.70 17.04 -25.55
C PHE A 682 -20.63 16.62 -26.68
N THR A 683 -20.23 15.65 -27.51
CA THR A 683 -21.10 15.11 -28.58
C THR A 683 -22.27 14.29 -28.06
N MET A 684 -22.19 13.81 -26.81
CA MET A 684 -23.27 13.07 -26.15
C MET A 684 -24.27 13.99 -25.43
N MET A 685 -24.01 15.29 -25.36
CA MET A 685 -24.87 16.26 -24.68
C MET A 685 -26.06 16.68 -25.56
N ASN A 686 -27.11 17.23 -24.93
CA ASN A 686 -28.22 17.84 -25.66
C ASN A 686 -27.74 19.07 -26.45
N THR A 687 -28.23 19.24 -27.67
CA THR A 687 -27.91 20.34 -28.59
C THR A 687 -28.09 21.72 -27.95
N SER A 688 -29.11 21.90 -27.08
CA SER A 688 -29.34 23.18 -26.39
C SER A 688 -28.21 23.51 -25.41
N THR A 689 -27.83 22.55 -24.56
CA THR A 689 -26.72 22.69 -23.61
C THR A 689 -25.38 22.86 -24.34
N PHE A 690 -25.18 22.09 -25.41
CA PHE A 690 -24.00 22.21 -26.28
C PHE A 690 -23.89 23.63 -26.86
N LYS A 691 -24.98 24.17 -27.41
CA LYS A 691 -25.04 25.52 -27.95
C LYS A 691 -24.64 26.56 -26.90
N GLU A 692 -25.20 26.48 -25.69
CA GLU A 692 -24.90 27.41 -24.60
C GLU A 692 -23.42 27.37 -24.19
N VAL A 693 -22.87 26.18 -23.95
CA VAL A 693 -21.46 25.99 -23.53
C VAL A 693 -20.48 26.54 -24.56
N PHE A 694 -20.69 26.23 -25.85
CA PHE A 694 -19.77 26.63 -26.92
C PHE A 694 -19.95 28.07 -27.36
N THR A 695 -21.17 28.62 -27.32
CA THR A 695 -21.36 30.07 -27.58
C THR A 695 -20.60 30.92 -26.56
N ALA A 696 -20.60 30.51 -25.28
CA ALA A 696 -19.86 31.21 -24.23
C ALA A 696 -18.33 31.01 -24.30
N SER A 697 -17.86 29.91 -24.91
CA SER A 697 -16.44 29.49 -24.84
C SER A 697 -15.70 29.54 -26.17
N ILE A 698 -16.35 29.88 -27.29
CA ILE A 698 -15.77 29.81 -28.64
C ILE A 698 -14.50 30.67 -28.78
N LYS A 699 -14.53 31.90 -28.26
CA LYS A 699 -13.36 32.80 -28.28
C LYS A 699 -12.15 32.15 -27.59
N TYR A 700 -12.38 31.59 -26.40
CA TYR A 700 -11.34 30.93 -25.63
C TYR A 700 -10.83 29.67 -26.34
N LEU A 701 -11.71 28.88 -26.94
CA LEU A 701 -11.32 27.69 -27.71
C LEU A 701 -10.36 28.05 -28.85
N VAL A 702 -10.66 29.10 -29.62
CA VAL A 702 -9.80 29.56 -30.73
C VAL A 702 -8.44 30.06 -30.23
N GLU A 703 -8.40 30.86 -29.16
CA GLU A 703 -7.14 31.32 -28.53
C GLU A 703 -6.25 30.14 -28.07
N ARG A 704 -6.87 29.07 -27.59
CA ARG A 704 -6.17 27.87 -27.11
C ARG A 704 -5.65 27.02 -28.26
N ILE A 705 -6.37 26.91 -29.36
CA ILE A 705 -5.89 26.20 -30.56
C ILE A 705 -4.71 26.96 -31.20
N HIS A 706 -4.67 28.28 -31.10
CA HIS A 706 -3.49 29.06 -31.48
C HIS A 706 -2.26 28.75 -30.63
N THR A 707 -2.45 28.46 -29.35
CA THR A 707 -1.35 28.05 -28.47
C THR A 707 -0.93 26.59 -28.73
N ASN A 708 -1.90 25.71 -29.04
CA ASN A 708 -1.72 24.29 -29.22
C ASN A 708 -2.52 23.78 -30.42
N TYR A 709 -1.86 23.64 -31.58
CA TYR A 709 -2.52 23.25 -32.82
C TYR A 709 -3.18 21.86 -32.74
N ALA A 710 -2.66 20.94 -31.90
CA ALA A 710 -3.23 19.60 -31.75
C ALA A 710 -4.69 19.62 -31.25
N LEU A 711 -5.09 20.66 -30.50
CA LEU A 711 -6.47 20.83 -30.01
C LEU A 711 -7.49 20.99 -31.15
N GLN A 712 -7.06 21.24 -32.39
CA GLN A 712 -7.92 21.28 -33.57
C GLN A 712 -8.72 19.98 -33.78
N ILE A 713 -8.22 18.84 -33.31
CA ILE A 713 -8.93 17.56 -33.39
C ILE A 713 -10.32 17.65 -32.72
N ILE A 714 -10.46 18.46 -31.67
CA ILE A 714 -11.71 18.58 -30.91
C ILE A 714 -12.83 19.24 -31.77
N PRO A 715 -12.66 20.46 -32.32
CA PRO A 715 -13.62 21.03 -33.27
C PRO A 715 -13.89 20.18 -34.51
N ASN A 716 -12.85 19.54 -35.09
CA ASN A 716 -13.03 18.65 -36.24
C ASN A 716 -13.95 17.47 -35.88
N SER A 717 -13.83 16.93 -34.68
CA SER A 717 -14.71 15.86 -34.18
C SER A 717 -16.17 16.34 -33.99
N PHE A 718 -16.38 17.61 -33.62
CA PHE A 718 -17.74 18.19 -33.53
C PHE A 718 -18.39 18.39 -34.89
N LEU A 719 -17.61 18.82 -35.89
CA LEU A 719 -18.06 19.01 -37.26
C LEU A 719 -18.32 17.68 -37.99
N ALA A 720 -17.57 16.63 -37.65
CA ALA A 720 -17.78 15.29 -38.19
C ALA A 720 -19.02 14.58 -37.60
N ASN A 721 -19.51 14.98 -36.42
CA ASN A 721 -20.64 14.34 -35.77
C ASN A 721 -21.97 14.99 -36.18
N PRO A 722 -22.93 14.24 -36.75
CA PRO A 722 -24.17 14.81 -37.29
C PRO A 722 -25.05 15.51 -36.25
N ASN A 723 -24.97 15.12 -34.97
CA ASN A 723 -25.81 15.71 -33.92
C ASN A 723 -25.33 17.10 -33.47
N THR A 724 -24.03 17.38 -33.63
CA THR A 724 -23.40 18.64 -33.19
C THR A 724 -22.95 19.52 -34.33
N SER A 725 -22.77 18.96 -35.53
CA SER A 725 -22.15 19.63 -36.68
C SER A 725 -22.85 20.92 -37.08
N ALA A 726 -24.16 20.88 -37.33
CA ALA A 726 -24.94 22.06 -37.74
C ALA A 726 -24.90 23.18 -36.69
N THR A 727 -25.04 22.81 -35.42
CA THR A 727 -25.02 23.78 -34.30
C THR A 727 -23.64 24.40 -34.12
N PHE A 728 -22.59 23.58 -34.13
CA PHE A 728 -21.21 24.06 -33.99
C PHE A 728 -20.77 24.89 -35.19
N ALA A 729 -21.12 24.48 -36.41
CA ALA A 729 -20.85 25.23 -37.64
C ALA A 729 -21.50 26.62 -37.60
N THR A 730 -22.75 26.71 -37.16
CA THR A 730 -23.45 28.00 -37.00
C THR A 730 -22.75 28.91 -36.00
N ILE A 731 -22.33 28.38 -34.84
CA ILE A 731 -21.58 29.15 -33.82
C ILE A 731 -20.24 29.63 -34.37
N LEU A 732 -19.52 28.74 -35.07
CA LEU A 732 -18.22 29.06 -35.65
C LEU A 732 -18.35 30.12 -36.73
N VAL A 733 -19.26 29.96 -37.70
CA VAL A 733 -19.49 30.94 -38.77
C VAL A 733 -19.86 32.30 -38.19
N ARG A 734 -20.77 32.35 -37.20
CA ARG A 734 -21.14 33.61 -36.54
C ARG A 734 -19.92 34.29 -35.89
N PHE A 735 -19.08 33.52 -35.18
CA PHE A 735 -17.86 34.04 -34.59
C PHE A 735 -16.85 34.56 -35.63
N LEU A 736 -16.77 33.91 -36.81
CA LEU A 736 -15.89 34.33 -37.89
C LEU A 736 -16.40 35.58 -38.60
N LEU A 737 -17.71 35.68 -38.81
CA LEU A 737 -18.33 36.88 -39.39
C LEU A 737 -18.13 38.11 -38.48
N ASP A 738 -18.27 37.94 -37.16
CA ASP A 738 -18.02 39.00 -36.18
C ASP A 738 -16.55 39.48 -36.14
N ARG A 739 -15.61 38.73 -36.74
CA ARG A 739 -14.17 39.06 -36.80
C ARG A 739 -13.62 39.11 -38.23
N LEU A 740 -14.48 39.19 -39.23
CA LEU A 740 -14.08 39.23 -40.63
C LEU A 740 -13.20 40.46 -40.93
N ASP A 741 -13.49 41.58 -40.28
CA ASP A 741 -12.74 42.84 -40.41
C ASP A 741 -11.31 42.74 -39.85
N GLU A 742 -11.07 41.87 -38.86
CA GLU A 742 -9.75 41.65 -38.26
C GLU A 742 -8.89 40.67 -39.09
N MET A 743 -9.50 39.92 -40.02
CA MET A 743 -8.90 38.83 -40.80
C MET A 743 -7.83 39.28 -41.80
N GLY A 744 -7.83 40.56 -42.18
CA GLY A 744 -6.82 41.18 -43.05
C GLY A 744 -5.60 41.75 -42.31
N SER A 745 -5.56 41.71 -40.97
CA SER A 745 -4.43 42.20 -40.17
C SER A 745 -3.44 41.07 -39.87
N GLU A 746 -2.13 41.34 -39.94
CA GLU A 746 -0.97 40.43 -39.72
C GLU A 746 -0.87 39.90 -38.27
N SER A 747 -1.97 39.42 -37.70
CA SER A 747 -1.97 38.72 -36.42
C SER A 747 -2.31 37.25 -36.67
N GLY A 748 -1.32 36.37 -36.54
CA GLY A 748 -1.43 34.91 -36.76
C GLY A 748 -2.52 34.18 -35.94
N LYS A 749 -3.27 34.91 -35.12
CA LYS A 749 -4.43 34.44 -34.34
C LYS A 749 -5.62 34.04 -35.21
N ILE A 750 -5.73 34.54 -36.45
CA ILE A 750 -6.93 34.38 -37.29
C ILE A 750 -6.71 33.45 -38.50
N SER A 751 -5.47 33.07 -38.82
CA SER A 751 -5.19 32.10 -39.90
C SER A 751 -5.72 30.68 -39.59
N ILE A 752 -5.87 30.36 -38.31
CA ILE A 752 -6.24 29.02 -37.82
C ILE A 752 -7.72 28.68 -38.06
N PRO A 753 -8.70 29.55 -37.78
CA PRO A 753 -10.08 29.27 -38.18
C PRO A 753 -10.27 29.15 -39.69
N VAL A 754 -9.46 29.84 -40.50
CA VAL A 754 -9.46 29.66 -41.96
C VAL A 754 -8.90 28.29 -42.35
N VAL A 755 -7.85 27.81 -41.69
CA VAL A 755 -7.33 26.44 -41.89
C VAL A 755 -8.30 25.37 -41.37
N MET A 756 -9.06 25.62 -40.30
CA MET A 756 -10.17 24.75 -39.87
C MET A 756 -11.25 24.60 -40.94
N PHE A 757 -11.61 25.72 -41.58
CA PHE A 757 -12.58 25.76 -42.69
C PHE A 757 -12.00 25.15 -43.98
N SER A 758 -10.70 25.33 -44.23
CA SER A 758 -10.01 24.77 -45.41
C SER A 758 -9.71 23.28 -45.29
N SER A 759 -9.48 22.76 -44.07
CA SER A 759 -9.22 21.33 -43.83
C SER A 759 -10.48 20.48 -43.97
N ASN A 760 -11.64 21.09 -43.73
CA ASN A 760 -12.96 20.49 -43.95
C ASN A 760 -13.62 21.23 -45.11
N SER A 761 -13.25 20.88 -46.35
CA SER A 761 -13.80 21.49 -47.57
C SER A 761 -15.32 21.68 -47.46
N PRO A 762 -15.91 22.78 -47.98
CA PRO A 762 -17.36 22.96 -48.00
C PRO A 762 -18.10 21.75 -48.62
N GLY A 763 -17.47 21.07 -49.58
CA GLY A 763 -17.98 19.85 -50.20
C GLY A 763 -17.97 18.59 -49.32
N ASP A 764 -17.14 18.53 -48.27
CA ASP A 764 -17.12 17.40 -47.33
C ASP A 764 -18.08 17.62 -46.16
N LEU A 765 -18.29 18.86 -45.72
CA LEU A 765 -19.35 19.22 -44.76
C LEU A 765 -20.75 18.99 -45.35
N VAL A 766 -20.94 19.28 -46.65
CA VAL A 766 -22.19 19.02 -47.38
C VAL A 766 -22.43 17.52 -47.63
N LYS A 767 -21.38 16.69 -47.70
CA LYS A 767 -21.51 15.23 -47.87
C LYS A 767 -21.87 14.48 -46.58
N ILE A 768 -21.53 15.01 -45.40
CA ILE A 768 -21.74 14.31 -44.12
C ILE A 768 -23.20 14.42 -43.63
N ASN A 769 -23.97 15.41 -44.09
CA ASN A 769 -25.38 15.55 -43.70
C ASN A 769 -26.25 16.03 -44.88
N PRO A 770 -26.71 15.15 -45.78
CA PRO A 770 -27.49 15.55 -46.95
C PRO A 770 -28.93 15.98 -46.65
N LEU A 771 -29.38 15.95 -45.38
CA LEU A 771 -30.81 16.05 -45.04
C LEU A 771 -31.20 17.14 -44.03
N THR A 772 -30.27 17.94 -43.50
CA THR A 772 -30.64 19.08 -42.63
C THR A 772 -29.76 20.28 -42.94
N ASP A 773 -30.40 21.37 -43.35
CA ASP A 773 -29.85 22.72 -43.57
C ASP A 773 -29.05 23.01 -44.85
N VAL A 774 -29.65 22.72 -46.01
CA VAL A 774 -29.27 23.36 -47.30
C VAL A 774 -29.97 24.72 -47.50
N SER A 775 -30.70 25.24 -46.51
CA SER A 775 -31.51 26.46 -46.67
C SER A 775 -30.90 27.73 -46.07
N PHE A 776 -29.67 27.69 -45.53
CA PHE A 776 -29.08 28.86 -44.84
C PHE A 776 -27.78 29.39 -45.43
N LEU A 777 -27.34 28.90 -46.59
CA LEU A 777 -26.11 29.36 -47.27
C LEU A 777 -26.33 29.71 -48.75
N PHE A 778 -27.51 30.22 -49.09
CA PHE A 778 -27.75 31.05 -50.27
C PHE A 778 -28.55 32.29 -49.89
#